data_AF-A0A2G2DXW2-F1
#
_entry.id   AF-A0A2G2DXW2-F1
#
_cell.length_a   1.000
_cell.length_b   1.000
_cell.length_c   1.000
_cell.angle_alpha   90.00
_cell.angle_beta   90.00
_cell.angle_gamma   90.00
#
_symmetry.space_group_name_H-M   'P 1'
#
loop_
_entity.id
_entity.type
_entity.pdbx_description
1 polymer ?
#
loop_
_entity_poly.entity_id
_entity_poly.type
_entity_poly.pdbx_seq_one_letter_code
_entity_poly.pdbx_strand_id
1 'polypeptide(L)'
;MVKYLLFFILLFSISNPTQAQVNEDLTPEERAYLFHIVKKSPILNQNFGRYFDYQGPEIKFSNGALNYDSIELLIINQPESLVIRKEEIAKSPKGLIAEAANKMALWELNKTLLAKRSNPDDLKEYQNEYDKFERFLIMNLPANTLKMSDGKQKPHPKLQQVINPSLALDDKIAMLESLRFLDENDQLNTLKAINFAIDKYIDGRAEEIYRALGGQADTFVNVLVAAGDGSSTTGMLEEREKDENGHWNKGLPKAVGLFPYSVYIEKTETKKKTTSKIEPMRFVTKDFKTVGKNRHTNIHFDVWGYNTEKQTTVVVEKNGLSYHLFGSGETRFLSPDSTFSSGKTFQTIINDLEFNKIAKLNDQIYGKKGFDYWIEYNIKKRDQTELKIVKKEKEYSDLGFSPISTSKKPSRSVKRSKRRAIKAGTGEFDGTPTTNSNRKTRKKYQNSIVGLYAQYEGYKRNIVELEIRKEAAIDLMAIYQRKLDSYKAVMGFNWASYKEKDGLYTFEDSTTFDILTQEFQFKPSEKVEDFEIRLIAIPESSLSKNADEVMLHINLVDAAPNYNARINLELNDVFASDKWELPKKLFADKDSVALLIFFEGLLDKKVDFAIIGRGQGIGNWNGTQTVKAYKPEELDRYPGEAAITKMDSSFLRLRKSELLINMDRNIVVNVNSYTDPVRSSIDISNSDISSAMAKFGLSKNDILSAYRTHSILMEFKSEINVLAGKYLSREQASTVIDRFNKQLAKTRVSVGRTSFKLSELD
;
A
#
# COMPACT_ATOMS: atom_id res chain seq x y z
N MET A 1 42.09 -59.38 -22.45
CA MET A 1 40.76 -58.77 -22.63
C MET A 1 40.28 -57.90 -21.46
N VAL A 2 40.79 -58.05 -20.22
CA VAL A 2 40.33 -57.25 -19.06
C VAL A 2 41.05 -55.88 -18.91
N LYS A 3 42.24 -55.71 -19.50
CA LYS A 3 43.00 -54.43 -19.41
C LYS A 3 42.52 -53.31 -20.35
N TYR A 4 41.75 -53.63 -21.40
CA TYR A 4 41.21 -52.62 -22.32
C TYR A 4 39.81 -52.12 -21.93
N LEU A 5 39.11 -52.84 -21.04
CA LEU A 5 37.80 -52.42 -20.53
C LEU A 5 37.92 -51.30 -19.47
N LEU A 6 39.01 -51.30 -18.69
CA LEU A 6 39.30 -50.27 -17.69
C LEU A 6 39.73 -48.92 -18.30
N PHE A 7 40.28 -48.94 -19.51
CA PHE A 7 40.68 -47.71 -20.21
C PHE A 7 39.50 -47.00 -20.88
N PHE A 8 38.45 -47.74 -21.27
CA PHE A 8 37.21 -47.17 -21.81
C PHE A 8 36.27 -46.62 -20.73
N ILE A 9 36.35 -47.13 -19.50
CA ILE A 9 35.57 -46.62 -18.36
C ILE A 9 36.22 -45.36 -17.75
N LEU A 10 37.54 -45.16 -17.91
CA LEU A 10 38.23 -43.93 -17.45
C LEU A 10 38.09 -42.74 -18.42
N LEU A 11 37.72 -42.97 -19.68
CA LEU A 11 37.57 -41.92 -20.70
C LEU A 11 36.15 -41.33 -20.79
N PHE A 12 35.18 -41.87 -20.04
CA PHE A 12 33.83 -41.31 -19.91
C PHE A 12 33.60 -40.55 -18.59
N SER A 13 34.63 -40.37 -17.76
CA SER A 13 34.52 -39.70 -16.44
C SER A 13 35.19 -38.32 -16.38
N ILE A 14 35.62 -37.76 -17.50
CA ILE A 14 36.28 -36.44 -17.55
C ILE A 14 35.72 -35.61 -18.70
N SER A 15 34.46 -35.21 -18.56
CA SER A 15 33.89 -34.02 -19.21
C SER A 15 32.45 -33.80 -18.74
N ASN A 16 32.24 -33.66 -17.44
CA ASN A 16 31.17 -32.77 -16.98
C ASN A 16 31.88 -31.45 -16.64
N PRO A 17 31.82 -30.43 -17.51
CA PRO A 17 32.02 -29.10 -16.97
C PRO A 17 30.92 -28.95 -15.92
N THR A 18 31.30 -28.79 -14.65
CA THR A 18 30.45 -28.11 -13.68
C THR A 18 30.30 -26.67 -14.16
N GLN A 19 29.58 -26.46 -15.26
CA GLN A 19 28.86 -25.22 -15.44
C GLN A 19 27.80 -25.27 -14.35
N ALA A 20 27.96 -24.42 -13.34
CA ALA A 20 26.84 -24.03 -12.51
C ALA A 20 25.67 -23.70 -13.46
N GLN A 21 24.50 -24.27 -13.21
CA GLN A 21 23.29 -24.09 -14.00
C GLN A 21 22.77 -22.65 -13.80
N VAL A 22 23.46 -21.65 -14.35
CA VAL A 22 23.21 -20.25 -13.95
C VAL A 22 21.87 -19.72 -14.48
N ASN A 23 21.28 -20.32 -15.53
CA ASN A 23 20.09 -19.75 -16.20
C ASN A 23 19.09 -20.77 -16.81
N GLU A 24 19.04 -22.05 -16.39
CA GLU A 24 18.25 -23.09 -17.10
C GLU A 24 16.73 -22.84 -17.19
N ASP A 25 16.17 -22.02 -16.30
CA ASP A 25 14.72 -21.81 -16.21
C ASP A 25 14.19 -20.57 -16.98
N LEU A 26 15.05 -19.83 -17.69
CA LEU A 26 14.64 -18.60 -18.40
C LEU A 26 15.13 -18.60 -19.84
N THR A 27 14.24 -18.31 -20.79
CA THR A 27 14.57 -18.12 -22.21
C THR A 27 15.44 -16.88 -22.43
N PRO A 28 16.18 -16.78 -23.55
CA PRO A 28 16.95 -15.59 -23.89
C PRO A 28 16.13 -14.29 -23.85
N GLU A 29 14.88 -14.32 -24.31
CA GLU A 29 13.99 -13.15 -24.28
C GLU A 29 13.62 -12.76 -22.85
N GLU A 30 13.24 -13.74 -22.02
CA GLU A 30 12.90 -13.49 -20.62
C GLU A 30 14.11 -12.91 -19.85
N ARG A 31 15.32 -13.40 -20.13
CA ARG A 31 16.56 -12.90 -19.53
C ARG A 31 16.86 -11.47 -19.94
N ALA A 32 16.73 -11.16 -21.22
CA ALA A 32 16.92 -9.82 -21.76
C ALA A 32 15.95 -8.82 -21.13
N TYR A 33 14.67 -9.20 -21.05
CA TYR A 33 13.65 -8.31 -20.52
C TYR A 33 13.72 -8.14 -19.00
N LEU A 34 14.04 -9.19 -18.24
CA LEU A 34 14.31 -9.07 -16.80
C LEU A 34 15.48 -8.13 -16.52
N PHE A 35 16.54 -8.17 -17.34
CA PHE A 35 17.63 -7.21 -17.24
C PHE A 35 17.14 -5.77 -17.42
N HIS A 36 16.31 -5.50 -18.43
CA HIS A 36 15.72 -4.17 -18.64
C HIS A 36 14.90 -3.74 -17.40
N ILE A 37 13.94 -4.56 -16.95
CA ILE A 37 13.09 -4.25 -15.79
C ILE A 37 13.94 -3.86 -14.59
N VAL A 38 14.93 -4.70 -14.26
CA VAL A 38 15.73 -4.55 -13.05
C VAL A 38 16.65 -3.33 -13.14
N LYS A 39 17.29 -3.09 -14.27
CA LYS A 39 18.21 -1.94 -14.42
C LYS A 39 17.47 -0.61 -14.53
N LYS A 40 16.26 -0.60 -15.09
CA LYS A 40 15.45 0.60 -15.25
C LYS A 40 14.68 0.98 -13.99
N SER A 41 14.25 0.02 -13.18
CA SER A 41 13.61 0.28 -11.89
C SER A 41 14.65 0.68 -10.83
N PRO A 42 14.62 1.91 -10.27
CA PRO A 42 15.62 2.36 -9.31
C PRO A 42 15.73 1.46 -8.08
N ILE A 43 14.60 1.01 -7.53
CA ILE A 43 14.55 0.17 -6.33
C ILE A 43 15.12 -1.23 -6.60
N LEU A 44 14.82 -1.83 -7.76
CA LEU A 44 15.35 -3.15 -8.13
C LEU A 44 16.86 -3.06 -8.43
N ASN A 45 17.27 -2.03 -9.18
CA ASN A 45 18.67 -1.83 -9.55
C ASN A 45 19.55 -1.63 -8.30
N GLN A 46 19.08 -0.81 -7.35
CA GLN A 46 19.76 -0.54 -6.09
C GLN A 46 19.93 -1.81 -5.23
N ASN A 47 18.87 -2.62 -5.12
CA ASN A 47 18.85 -3.74 -4.17
C ASN A 47 19.50 -5.02 -4.71
N PHE A 48 19.30 -5.36 -5.98
CA PHE A 48 19.88 -6.58 -6.56
C PHE A 48 20.29 -6.48 -8.03
N GLY A 49 20.27 -5.28 -8.63
CA GLY A 49 20.70 -5.08 -10.01
C GLY A 49 22.14 -5.51 -10.30
N ARG A 50 23.03 -5.52 -9.31
CA ARG A 50 24.40 -6.03 -9.44
C ARG A 50 24.49 -7.53 -9.75
N TYR A 51 23.44 -8.30 -9.46
CA TYR A 51 23.39 -9.75 -9.74
C TYR A 51 22.96 -10.07 -11.18
N PHE A 52 22.64 -9.04 -11.95
CA PHE A 52 22.49 -9.08 -13.40
C PHE A 52 23.81 -8.60 -14.03
N ASP A 53 24.73 -9.54 -14.19
CA ASP A 53 26.11 -9.34 -14.63
C ASP A 53 26.18 -9.39 -16.16
N TYR A 54 26.11 -8.22 -16.79
CA TYR A 54 26.15 -8.06 -18.24
C TYR A 54 27.57 -7.68 -18.68
N GLN A 55 28.15 -8.49 -19.56
CA GLN A 55 29.52 -8.35 -20.06
C GLN A 55 29.59 -7.80 -21.50
N GLY A 56 28.44 -7.47 -22.10
CA GLY A 56 28.39 -6.89 -23.44
C GLY A 56 28.65 -5.38 -23.46
N PRO A 57 28.70 -4.75 -24.65
CA PRO A 57 28.94 -3.33 -24.79
C PRO A 57 27.77 -2.49 -24.23
N GLU A 58 28.10 -1.36 -23.60
CA GLU A 58 27.13 -0.33 -23.25
C GLU A 58 26.69 0.42 -24.51
N ILE A 59 25.39 0.35 -24.84
CA ILE A 59 24.79 1.14 -25.92
C ILE A 59 24.05 2.32 -25.29
N LYS A 60 24.33 3.53 -25.74
CA LYS A 60 23.72 4.77 -25.23
C LYS A 60 23.01 5.54 -26.34
N PHE A 61 21.91 6.19 -26.00
CA PHE A 61 21.28 7.21 -26.84
C PHE A 61 22.14 8.48 -26.89
N SER A 62 21.81 9.40 -27.79
CA SER A 62 22.52 10.68 -27.95
C SER A 62 22.49 11.56 -26.69
N ASN A 63 21.54 11.34 -25.78
CA ASN A 63 21.44 12.01 -24.48
C ASN A 63 22.29 11.35 -23.38
N GLY A 64 23.04 10.29 -23.68
CA GLY A 64 23.87 9.54 -22.74
C GLY A 64 23.16 8.47 -21.93
N ALA A 65 21.82 8.35 -22.03
CA ALA A 65 21.07 7.28 -21.36
C ALA A 65 21.29 5.93 -22.05
N LEU A 66 21.24 4.83 -21.29
CA LEU A 66 21.36 3.48 -21.86
C LEU A 66 20.19 3.18 -22.79
N ASN A 67 20.51 2.59 -23.95
CA ASN A 67 19.55 2.09 -24.91
C ASN A 67 19.24 0.62 -24.59
N TYR A 68 18.29 0.41 -23.68
CA TYR A 68 17.90 -0.93 -23.22
C TYR A 68 17.40 -1.81 -24.36
N ASP A 69 16.60 -1.30 -25.29
CA ASP A 69 16.08 -2.05 -26.44
C ASP A 69 17.20 -2.67 -27.30
N SER A 70 18.32 -1.95 -27.46
CA SER A 70 19.48 -2.47 -28.20
C SER A 70 20.28 -3.50 -27.39
N ILE A 71 20.39 -3.29 -26.08
CA ILE A 71 21.04 -4.24 -25.17
C ILE A 71 20.24 -5.53 -25.06
N GLU A 72 18.91 -5.46 -25.04
CA GLU A 72 18.03 -6.62 -25.08
C GLU A 72 18.27 -7.47 -26.31
N LEU A 73 18.34 -6.86 -27.50
CA LEU A 73 18.63 -7.58 -28.74
C LEU A 73 20.01 -8.25 -28.71
N LEU A 74 21.00 -7.62 -28.07
CA LEU A 74 22.31 -8.26 -27.88
C LEU A 74 22.20 -9.48 -26.96
N ILE A 75 21.50 -9.37 -25.83
CA ILE A 75 21.30 -10.49 -24.90
C ILE A 75 20.51 -11.62 -25.56
N ILE A 76 19.49 -11.32 -26.36
CA ILE A 76 18.71 -12.34 -27.08
C ILE A 76 19.61 -13.11 -28.07
N ASN A 77 20.46 -12.39 -28.81
CA ASN A 77 21.35 -12.99 -29.81
C ASN A 77 22.60 -13.66 -29.21
N GLN A 78 23.06 -13.20 -28.04
CA GLN A 78 24.23 -13.69 -27.30
C GLN A 78 23.88 -13.88 -25.81
N PRO A 79 23.10 -14.91 -25.48
CA PRO A 79 22.58 -15.06 -24.11
C PRO A 79 23.68 -15.22 -23.06
N GLU A 80 24.84 -15.76 -23.43
CA GLU A 80 26.01 -15.88 -22.57
C GLU A 80 26.57 -14.55 -22.06
N SER A 81 26.23 -13.42 -22.69
CA SER A 81 26.68 -12.09 -22.28
C SER A 81 26.04 -11.61 -20.99
N LEU A 82 25.00 -12.29 -20.48
CA LEU A 82 24.30 -11.95 -19.24
C LEU A 82 24.30 -13.12 -18.27
N VAL A 83 24.84 -12.94 -17.07
CA VAL A 83 24.80 -13.95 -16.01
C VAL A 83 23.86 -13.47 -14.90
N ILE A 84 22.78 -14.21 -14.62
CA ILE A 84 21.83 -13.91 -13.54
C ILE A 84 22.17 -14.79 -12.34
N ARG A 85 22.69 -14.19 -11.27
CA ARG A 85 23.11 -14.93 -10.06
C ARG A 85 21.92 -15.23 -9.14
N LYS A 86 21.10 -16.21 -9.53
CA LYS A 86 19.86 -16.62 -8.82
C LYS A 86 20.04 -16.83 -7.32
N GLU A 87 21.13 -17.49 -6.91
CA GLU A 87 21.43 -17.76 -5.49
C GLU A 87 21.61 -16.49 -4.64
N GLU A 88 22.10 -15.41 -5.25
CA GLU A 88 22.26 -14.12 -4.57
C GLU A 88 20.98 -13.28 -4.62
N ILE A 89 20.22 -13.38 -5.72
CA ILE A 89 18.89 -12.77 -5.83
C ILE A 89 17.96 -13.37 -4.76
N ALA A 90 17.99 -14.68 -4.54
CA ALA A 90 17.19 -15.39 -3.54
C ALA A 90 17.34 -14.86 -2.10
N LYS A 91 18.48 -14.23 -1.78
CA LYS A 91 18.78 -13.63 -0.47
C LYS A 91 18.32 -12.18 -0.35
N SER A 92 17.72 -11.63 -1.40
CA SER A 92 17.21 -10.26 -1.42
C SER A 92 15.80 -10.19 -0.82
N PRO A 93 15.30 -8.99 -0.47
CA PRO A 93 13.94 -8.81 0.03
C PRO A 93 12.93 -9.49 -0.91
N LYS A 94 12.04 -10.32 -0.35
CA LYS A 94 11.16 -11.18 -1.16
C LYS A 94 10.20 -10.35 -2.00
N GLY A 95 9.76 -9.22 -1.48
CA GLY A 95 8.87 -8.29 -2.17
C GLY A 95 9.45 -7.79 -3.49
N LEU A 96 10.74 -7.46 -3.51
CA LEU A 96 11.41 -6.96 -4.71
C LEU A 96 11.60 -8.03 -5.79
N ILE A 97 11.82 -9.30 -5.39
CA ILE A 97 11.84 -10.42 -6.34
C ILE A 97 10.45 -10.59 -6.95
N ALA A 98 9.40 -10.50 -6.13
CA ALA A 98 8.02 -10.59 -6.57
C ALA A 98 7.61 -9.40 -7.47
N GLU A 99 8.12 -8.20 -7.23
CA GLU A 99 7.94 -7.04 -8.09
C GLU A 99 8.52 -7.27 -9.49
N ALA A 100 9.76 -7.76 -9.57
CA ALA A 100 10.40 -8.10 -10.84
C ALA A 100 9.60 -9.19 -11.59
N ALA A 101 9.15 -10.22 -10.86
CA ALA A 101 8.33 -11.29 -11.39
C ALA A 101 6.95 -10.81 -11.90
N ASN A 102 6.31 -9.90 -11.16
CA ASN A 102 5.03 -9.30 -11.54
C ASN A 102 5.17 -8.44 -12.80
N LYS A 103 6.20 -7.60 -12.89
CA LYS A 103 6.50 -6.78 -14.07
C LYS A 103 6.74 -7.64 -15.31
N MET A 104 7.46 -8.75 -15.15
CA MET A 104 7.69 -9.74 -16.19
C MET A 104 6.38 -10.43 -16.63
N ALA A 105 5.58 -10.91 -15.68
CA ALA A 105 4.30 -11.57 -15.97
C ALA A 105 3.32 -10.64 -16.71
N LEU A 106 3.27 -9.36 -16.34
CA LEU A 106 2.45 -8.34 -17.00
C LEU A 106 2.87 -8.11 -18.46
N TRP A 107 4.17 -8.07 -18.71
CA TRP A 107 4.70 -7.95 -20.06
C TRP A 107 4.35 -9.16 -20.93
N GLU A 108 4.53 -10.38 -20.42
CA GLU A 108 4.20 -11.60 -21.15
C GLU A 108 2.71 -11.65 -21.48
N LEU A 109 1.84 -11.33 -20.52
CA LEU A 109 0.40 -11.28 -20.77
C LEU A 109 0.06 -10.23 -21.82
N ASN A 110 0.66 -9.05 -21.73
CA ASN A 110 0.46 -8.00 -22.72
C ASN A 110 0.86 -8.47 -24.13
N LYS A 111 2.05 -9.08 -24.28
CA LYS A 111 2.50 -9.65 -25.56
C LYS A 111 1.54 -10.73 -26.07
N THR A 112 1.14 -11.65 -25.20
CA THR A 112 0.22 -12.75 -25.51
C THR A 112 -1.12 -12.23 -26.06
N LEU A 113 -1.71 -11.23 -25.40
CA LEU A 113 -2.99 -10.66 -25.82
C LEU A 113 -2.88 -9.82 -27.10
N LEU A 114 -1.75 -9.12 -27.30
CA LEU A 114 -1.49 -8.39 -28.55
C LEU A 114 -1.24 -9.36 -29.72
N ALA A 115 -0.45 -10.41 -29.53
CA ALA A 115 -0.18 -11.42 -30.56
C ALA A 115 -1.48 -12.07 -31.06
N LYS A 116 -2.43 -12.35 -30.16
CA LYS A 116 -3.76 -12.86 -30.54
C LYS A 116 -4.52 -11.93 -31.49
N ARG A 117 -4.31 -10.62 -31.38
CA ARG A 117 -5.02 -9.57 -32.14
C ARG A 117 -4.36 -9.29 -33.50
N SER A 118 -3.04 -9.38 -33.59
CA SER A 118 -2.26 -8.98 -34.77
C SER A 118 -2.44 -9.94 -35.94
N ASN A 119 -1.83 -11.13 -35.86
CA ASN A 119 -1.78 -12.14 -36.91
C ASN A 119 -1.80 -13.53 -36.26
N PRO A 120 -2.62 -14.50 -36.74
CA PRO A 120 -2.63 -15.86 -36.21
C PRO A 120 -1.27 -16.57 -36.15
N ASP A 121 -0.33 -16.20 -37.04
CA ASP A 121 1.03 -16.76 -37.03
C ASP A 121 1.85 -16.30 -35.82
N ASP A 122 1.66 -15.07 -35.34
CA ASP A 122 2.37 -14.51 -34.18
C ASP A 122 1.92 -15.19 -32.87
N LEU A 123 0.70 -15.74 -32.84
CA LEU A 123 0.16 -16.46 -31.67
C LEU A 123 0.83 -17.82 -31.45
N LYS A 124 1.47 -18.41 -32.48
CA LYS A 124 2.04 -19.76 -32.39
C LYS A 124 3.03 -19.90 -31.23
N GLU A 125 3.79 -18.85 -30.95
CA GLU A 125 4.77 -18.81 -29.87
C GLU A 125 4.14 -18.63 -28.48
N TYR A 126 2.95 -18.02 -28.40
CA TYR A 126 2.24 -17.68 -27.14
C TYR A 126 0.95 -18.49 -26.93
N GLN A 127 0.78 -19.60 -27.65
CA GLN A 127 -0.50 -20.33 -27.68
C GLN A 127 -0.84 -20.95 -26.31
N ASN A 128 0.16 -21.45 -25.57
CA ASN A 128 -0.07 -22.07 -24.27
C ASN A 128 -0.46 -21.03 -23.22
N GLU A 129 0.18 -19.88 -23.25
CA GLU A 129 -0.05 -18.71 -22.41
C GLU A 129 -1.46 -18.17 -22.66
N TYR A 130 -1.83 -18.02 -23.93
CA TYR A 130 -3.18 -17.59 -24.31
C TYR A 130 -4.23 -18.62 -23.88
N ASP A 131 -4.00 -19.91 -24.08
CA ASP A 131 -4.92 -20.97 -23.67
C ASP A 131 -5.13 -20.98 -22.14
N LYS A 132 -4.07 -20.70 -21.36
CA LYS A 132 -4.15 -20.57 -19.90
C LYS A 132 -5.02 -19.38 -19.51
N PHE A 133 -4.80 -18.21 -20.12
CA PHE A 133 -5.62 -17.02 -19.91
C PHE A 133 -7.09 -17.24 -20.33
N GLU A 134 -7.33 -17.79 -21.52
CA GLU A 134 -8.67 -18.04 -22.07
C GLU A 134 -9.48 -18.98 -21.16
N ARG A 135 -8.84 -20.00 -20.57
CA ARG A 135 -9.49 -20.88 -19.58
C ARG A 135 -10.01 -20.09 -18.38
N PHE A 136 -9.20 -19.21 -17.78
CA PHE A 136 -9.66 -18.39 -16.65
C PHE A 136 -10.77 -17.42 -17.05
N LEU A 137 -10.70 -16.87 -18.26
CA LEU A 137 -11.73 -15.98 -18.78
C LEU A 137 -13.08 -16.71 -18.93
N ILE A 138 -13.09 -17.87 -19.57
CA ILE A 138 -14.32 -18.65 -19.82
C ILE A 138 -15.02 -19.06 -18.52
N MET A 139 -14.28 -19.32 -17.43
CA MET A 139 -14.87 -19.74 -16.14
C MET A 139 -15.92 -18.76 -15.60
N ASN A 140 -15.76 -17.46 -15.86
CA ASN A 140 -16.63 -16.41 -15.32
C ASN A 140 -17.37 -15.61 -16.39
N LEU A 141 -17.21 -15.95 -17.68
CA LEU A 141 -17.90 -15.27 -18.76
C LEU A 141 -19.40 -15.61 -18.77
N PRO A 142 -20.30 -14.63 -19.01
CA PRO A 142 -21.73 -14.88 -19.18
C PRO A 142 -22.01 -15.78 -20.39
N ALA A 143 -23.07 -16.60 -20.34
CA ALA A 143 -23.42 -17.51 -21.43
C ALA A 143 -23.60 -16.81 -22.80
N ASN A 144 -24.18 -15.60 -22.80
CA ASN A 144 -24.39 -14.79 -24.01
C ASN A 144 -23.08 -14.31 -24.67
N THR A 145 -21.97 -14.35 -23.94
CA THR A 145 -20.64 -13.97 -24.43
C THR A 145 -19.85 -15.15 -25.00
N LEU A 146 -20.40 -16.37 -24.92
CA LEU A 146 -19.75 -17.59 -25.39
C LEU A 146 -20.35 -18.03 -26.72
N LYS A 147 -19.51 -18.62 -27.58
CA LYS A 147 -19.92 -19.26 -28.83
C LYS A 147 -19.32 -20.65 -28.93
N MET A 148 -20.10 -21.58 -29.47
CA MET A 148 -19.58 -22.90 -29.84
C MET A 148 -18.80 -22.78 -31.15
N SER A 149 -17.53 -23.18 -31.12
CA SER A 149 -16.66 -23.33 -32.29
C SER A 149 -15.86 -24.61 -32.15
N ASP A 150 -15.90 -25.48 -33.16
CA ASP A 150 -15.13 -26.74 -33.19
C ASP A 150 -15.41 -27.66 -31.98
N GLY A 151 -16.67 -27.69 -31.51
CA GLY A 151 -17.08 -28.50 -30.35
C GLY A 151 -16.61 -27.97 -28.99
N LYS A 152 -15.94 -26.81 -28.94
CA LYS A 152 -15.51 -26.13 -27.71
C LYS A 152 -16.23 -24.80 -27.54
N GLN A 153 -16.54 -24.43 -26.30
CA GLN A 153 -16.97 -23.07 -25.98
C GLN A 153 -15.76 -22.13 -26.06
N LYS A 154 -15.90 -21.05 -26.82
CA LYS A 154 -14.90 -19.98 -26.95
C LYS A 154 -15.55 -18.62 -26.70
N PRO A 155 -14.79 -17.60 -26.25
CA PRO A 155 -15.30 -16.24 -26.17
C PRO A 155 -15.78 -15.74 -27.54
N HIS A 156 -16.84 -14.94 -27.54
CA HIS A 156 -17.34 -14.32 -28.75
C HIS A 156 -16.24 -13.48 -29.43
N PRO A 157 -16.00 -13.59 -30.76
CA PRO A 157 -14.87 -12.92 -31.41
C PRO A 157 -14.77 -11.42 -31.17
N LYS A 158 -15.92 -10.72 -31.06
CA LYS A 158 -15.97 -9.29 -30.72
C LYS A 158 -15.37 -8.94 -29.34
N LEU A 159 -15.29 -9.89 -28.40
CA LEU A 159 -14.62 -9.67 -27.12
C LEU A 159 -13.10 -9.55 -27.25
N GLN A 160 -12.51 -10.04 -28.35
CA GLN A 160 -11.06 -9.90 -28.59
C GLN A 160 -10.61 -8.44 -28.63
N GLN A 161 -11.50 -7.52 -29.03
CA GLN A 161 -11.21 -6.10 -29.02
C GLN A 161 -11.26 -5.51 -27.60
N VAL A 162 -12.13 -6.04 -26.74
CA VAL A 162 -12.32 -5.58 -25.34
C VAL A 162 -11.17 -6.04 -24.44
N ILE A 163 -10.61 -7.23 -24.68
CA ILE A 163 -9.45 -7.76 -23.93
C ILE A 163 -8.13 -7.09 -24.33
N ASN A 164 -8.14 -6.08 -25.20
CA ASN A 164 -6.94 -5.36 -25.59
C ASN A 164 -6.28 -4.70 -24.35
N PRO A 165 -5.02 -5.06 -24.03
CA PRO A 165 -4.34 -4.58 -22.82
C PRO A 165 -4.01 -3.07 -22.86
N SER A 166 -4.05 -2.46 -24.04
CA SER A 166 -3.81 -1.02 -24.24
C SER A 166 -5.02 -0.13 -23.91
N LEU A 167 -6.23 -0.70 -23.80
CA LEU A 167 -7.45 0.08 -23.59
C LEU A 167 -7.63 0.45 -22.12
N ALA A 168 -8.00 1.70 -21.87
CA ALA A 168 -8.46 2.14 -20.57
C ALA A 168 -9.82 1.50 -20.23
N LEU A 169 -10.24 1.57 -18.97
CA LEU A 169 -11.50 0.96 -18.55
C LEU A 169 -12.70 1.59 -19.27
N ASP A 170 -12.72 2.92 -19.43
CA ASP A 170 -13.80 3.63 -20.10
C ASP A 170 -13.96 3.18 -21.56
N ASP A 171 -12.84 2.96 -22.26
CA ASP A 171 -12.85 2.43 -23.62
C ASP A 171 -13.44 1.01 -23.64
N LYS A 172 -13.05 0.16 -22.68
CA LYS A 172 -13.59 -1.21 -22.57
C LYS A 172 -15.10 -1.19 -22.31
N ILE A 173 -15.59 -0.30 -21.44
CA ILE A 173 -17.02 -0.10 -21.18
C ILE A 173 -17.74 0.32 -22.47
N ALA A 174 -17.25 1.36 -23.15
CA ALA A 174 -17.86 1.85 -24.39
C ALA A 174 -17.92 0.77 -25.48
N MET A 175 -16.88 -0.06 -25.61
CA MET A 175 -16.88 -1.19 -26.53
C MET A 175 -17.94 -2.24 -26.18
N LEU A 176 -18.10 -2.56 -24.89
CA LEU A 176 -19.12 -3.50 -24.43
C LEU A 176 -20.54 -2.95 -24.62
N GLU A 177 -20.77 -1.66 -24.37
CA GLU A 177 -22.05 -1.00 -24.64
C GLU A 177 -22.45 -1.05 -26.12
N SER A 178 -21.47 -1.08 -27.03
CA SER A 178 -21.72 -1.25 -28.47
C SER A 178 -22.21 -2.67 -28.85
N LEU A 179 -22.00 -3.66 -27.96
CA LEU A 179 -22.40 -5.05 -28.18
C LEU A 179 -23.86 -5.25 -27.79
N ARG A 180 -24.77 -4.95 -28.73
CA ARG A 180 -26.24 -5.05 -28.55
C ARG A 180 -26.79 -6.41 -28.09
N PHE A 181 -25.98 -7.47 -28.10
CA PHE A 181 -26.37 -8.80 -27.63
C PHE A 181 -26.08 -9.03 -26.14
N LEU A 182 -25.46 -8.05 -25.46
CA LEU A 182 -25.19 -8.08 -24.03
C LEU A 182 -26.07 -7.05 -23.33
N ASP A 183 -26.76 -7.47 -22.28
CA ASP A 183 -27.39 -6.54 -21.35
C ASP A 183 -26.37 -5.93 -20.38
N GLU A 184 -26.78 -4.95 -19.57
CA GLU A 184 -25.88 -4.27 -18.63
C GLU A 184 -25.24 -5.20 -17.59
N ASN A 185 -25.95 -6.26 -17.16
CA ASN A 185 -25.40 -7.23 -16.22
C ASN A 185 -24.37 -8.14 -16.90
N ASP A 186 -24.63 -8.55 -18.14
CA ASP A 186 -23.68 -9.28 -18.97
C ASP A 186 -22.42 -8.44 -19.21
N GLN A 187 -22.57 -7.14 -19.50
CA GLN A 187 -21.43 -6.22 -19.65
C GLN A 187 -20.60 -6.12 -18.35
N LEU A 188 -21.25 -5.92 -17.20
CA LEU A 188 -20.61 -5.88 -15.89
C LEU A 188 -19.86 -7.19 -15.58
N ASN A 189 -20.52 -8.33 -15.79
CA ASN A 189 -19.95 -9.65 -15.53
C ASN A 189 -18.81 -9.98 -16.49
N THR A 190 -18.87 -9.50 -17.74
CA THR A 190 -17.76 -9.62 -18.71
C THR A 190 -16.52 -8.87 -18.21
N LEU A 191 -16.66 -7.64 -17.71
CA LEU A 191 -15.54 -6.89 -17.14
C LEU A 191 -14.97 -7.59 -15.91
N LYS A 192 -15.82 -8.09 -15.01
CA LYS A 192 -15.40 -8.88 -13.85
C LYS A 192 -14.66 -10.16 -14.24
N ALA A 193 -15.10 -10.83 -15.30
CA ALA A 193 -14.44 -12.03 -15.83
C ALA A 193 -13.05 -11.72 -16.41
N ILE A 194 -12.91 -10.62 -17.15
CA ILE A 194 -11.62 -10.14 -17.67
C ILE A 194 -10.67 -9.83 -16.50
N ASN A 195 -11.15 -9.06 -15.52
CA ASN A 195 -10.38 -8.68 -14.33
C ASN A 195 -9.92 -9.92 -13.55
N PHE A 196 -10.80 -10.90 -13.35
CA PHE A 196 -10.45 -12.17 -12.72
C PHE A 196 -9.42 -12.97 -13.51
N ALA A 197 -9.56 -13.05 -14.84
CA ALA A 197 -8.63 -13.80 -15.69
C ALA A 197 -7.22 -13.18 -15.67
N ILE A 198 -7.13 -11.85 -15.68
CA ILE A 198 -5.86 -11.12 -15.54
C ILE A 198 -5.23 -11.41 -14.18
N ASP A 199 -5.95 -11.19 -13.08
CA ASP A 199 -5.45 -11.45 -11.72
C ASP A 199 -4.93 -12.89 -11.59
N LYS A 200 -5.69 -13.88 -12.04
CA LYS A 200 -5.30 -15.30 -11.94
C LYS A 200 -4.14 -15.70 -12.83
N TYR A 201 -4.05 -15.14 -14.03
CA TYR A 201 -2.92 -15.40 -14.90
C TYR A 201 -1.63 -14.82 -14.30
N ILE A 202 -1.69 -13.55 -13.87
CA ILE A 202 -0.52 -12.84 -13.33
C ILE A 202 -0.08 -13.45 -12.01
N ASP A 203 -1.00 -13.82 -11.12
CA ASP A 203 -0.69 -14.46 -9.84
C ASP A 203 0.14 -15.73 -10.01
N GLY A 204 -0.35 -16.67 -10.85
CA GLY A 204 0.36 -17.92 -11.10
C GLY A 204 1.67 -17.73 -11.87
N ARG A 205 1.70 -16.84 -12.87
CA ARG A 205 2.92 -16.63 -13.67
C ARG A 205 4.01 -15.88 -12.90
N ALA A 206 3.64 -14.90 -12.07
CA ALA A 206 4.58 -14.23 -11.18
C ALA A 206 5.19 -15.21 -10.18
N GLU A 207 4.43 -16.18 -9.66
CA GLU A 207 4.97 -17.22 -8.78
C GLU A 207 6.02 -18.11 -9.50
N GLU A 208 5.73 -18.53 -10.73
CA GLU A 208 6.67 -19.31 -11.55
C GLU A 208 8.00 -18.57 -11.74
N ILE A 209 7.94 -17.29 -12.13
CA ILE A 209 9.12 -16.44 -12.33
C ILE A 209 9.84 -16.16 -11.01
N TYR A 210 9.09 -15.91 -9.93
CA TYR A 210 9.65 -15.72 -8.59
C TYR A 210 10.50 -16.92 -8.17
N ARG A 211 10.02 -18.14 -8.40
CA ARG A 211 10.77 -19.38 -8.15
C ARG A 211 11.96 -19.53 -9.10
N ALA A 212 11.81 -19.18 -10.38
CA ALA A 212 12.90 -19.21 -11.36
C ALA A 212 14.05 -18.24 -11.02
N LEU A 213 13.76 -17.15 -10.31
CA LEU A 213 14.76 -16.20 -9.76
C LEU A 213 15.38 -16.66 -8.43
N GLY A 214 15.00 -17.84 -7.92
CA GLY A 214 15.49 -18.41 -6.67
C GLY A 214 14.63 -18.09 -5.45
N GLY A 215 13.51 -17.39 -5.62
CA GLY A 215 12.57 -17.09 -4.55
C GLY A 215 11.93 -18.36 -3.97
N GLN A 216 11.78 -18.39 -2.65
CA GLN A 216 11.18 -19.51 -1.92
C GLN A 216 10.02 -19.02 -1.07
N ALA A 217 8.83 -19.58 -1.29
CA ALA A 217 7.62 -19.25 -0.56
C ALA A 217 6.73 -20.50 -0.42
N ASP A 218 6.15 -20.66 0.77
CA ASP A 218 5.05 -21.61 1.03
C ASP A 218 3.70 -20.96 0.71
N THR A 219 3.60 -19.65 0.95
CA THR A 219 2.45 -18.80 0.65
C THR A 219 2.91 -17.68 -0.26
N PHE A 220 2.35 -17.62 -1.45
CA PHE A 220 2.56 -16.56 -2.42
C PHE A 220 1.19 -16.08 -2.90
N VAL A 221 0.93 -14.78 -2.78
CA VAL A 221 -0.29 -14.15 -3.28
C VAL A 221 0.10 -12.85 -3.96
N ASN A 222 -0.32 -12.68 -5.20
CA ASN A 222 0.00 -11.52 -6.01
C ASN A 222 -1.27 -10.91 -6.59
N VAL A 223 -1.53 -9.64 -6.27
CA VAL A 223 -2.79 -8.96 -6.58
C VAL A 223 -2.50 -7.62 -7.26
N LEU A 224 -3.24 -7.35 -8.33
CA LEU A 224 -3.26 -6.04 -8.97
C LEU A 224 -4.58 -5.34 -8.66
N VAL A 225 -4.53 -4.04 -8.40
CA VAL A 225 -5.72 -3.22 -8.16
C VAL A 225 -5.59 -1.85 -8.78
N ALA A 226 -6.70 -1.37 -9.34
CA ALA A 226 -6.88 0.02 -9.74
C ALA A 226 -8.09 0.65 -9.03
N ALA A 227 -7.96 1.93 -8.71
CA ALA A 227 -9.04 2.78 -8.22
C ALA A 227 -8.97 4.13 -8.96
N GLY A 228 -10.11 4.72 -9.30
CA GLY A 228 -10.14 5.95 -10.10
C GLY A 228 -11.37 6.02 -10.98
N ASP A 229 -11.36 6.94 -11.95
CA ASP A 229 -12.47 7.17 -12.88
C ASP A 229 -12.46 6.33 -14.16
N GLY A 230 -11.34 5.68 -14.54
CA GLY A 230 -11.28 4.82 -15.72
C GLY A 230 -10.71 5.50 -16.98
N SER A 231 -10.30 6.77 -16.87
CA SER A 231 -10.03 7.67 -18.00
C SER A 231 -8.57 7.74 -18.49
N SER A 232 -7.70 6.83 -18.02
CA SER A 232 -6.28 6.61 -18.36
C SER A 232 -5.21 7.32 -17.51
N THR A 233 -4.16 6.55 -17.15
CA THR A 233 -2.90 7.03 -16.56
C THR A 233 -1.73 6.96 -17.54
N THR A 234 -0.61 7.59 -17.14
CA THR A 234 0.72 7.36 -17.71
C THR A 234 1.13 5.89 -17.49
N GLY A 235 1.69 5.24 -18.52
CA GLY A 235 2.00 3.81 -18.47
C GLY A 235 3.14 3.44 -17.52
N MET A 236 3.28 2.12 -17.30
CA MET A 236 4.26 1.36 -16.52
C MET A 236 5.55 2.09 -16.11
N LEU A 237 6.31 2.70 -17.03
CA LEU A 237 7.48 3.54 -16.73
C LEU A 237 7.57 4.82 -17.59
N GLU A 238 6.49 5.61 -17.68
CA GLU A 238 6.36 6.77 -18.61
C GLU A 238 6.40 6.39 -20.09
N GLU A 239 6.17 5.11 -20.38
CA GLU A 239 6.29 4.60 -21.74
C GLU A 239 5.16 5.05 -22.65
N ARG A 240 5.57 5.26 -23.90
CA ARG A 240 4.70 5.49 -25.03
C ARG A 240 4.69 4.21 -25.85
N GLU A 241 3.53 3.77 -26.31
CA GLU A 241 3.44 2.62 -27.24
C GLU A 241 4.17 2.90 -28.56
N LYS A 242 4.39 4.19 -28.86
CA LYS A 242 5.13 4.63 -30.03
C LYS A 242 6.19 5.65 -29.66
N ASP A 243 7.35 5.56 -30.31
CA ASP A 243 8.40 6.58 -30.23
C ASP A 243 7.91 7.92 -30.82
N GLU A 244 8.76 8.96 -30.74
CA GLU A 244 8.45 10.30 -31.29
C GLU A 244 8.23 10.29 -32.83
N ASN A 245 8.64 9.22 -33.50
CA ASN A 245 8.51 9.02 -34.95
C ASN A 245 7.33 8.10 -35.33
N GLY A 246 6.55 7.62 -34.35
CA GLY A 246 5.38 6.77 -34.58
C GLY A 246 5.67 5.27 -34.77
N HIS A 247 6.92 4.83 -34.58
CA HIS A 247 7.27 3.40 -34.55
C HIS A 247 6.87 2.79 -33.22
N TRP A 248 6.42 1.54 -33.24
CA TRP A 248 6.12 0.80 -32.02
C TRP A 248 7.38 0.67 -31.16
N ASN A 249 7.31 1.15 -29.92
CA ASN A 249 8.40 0.96 -28.96
C ASN A 249 8.50 -0.53 -28.62
N LYS A 250 9.73 -1.06 -28.61
CA LYS A 250 10.03 -2.41 -28.10
C LYS A 250 10.16 -2.45 -26.57
N GLY A 251 10.24 -1.28 -25.92
CA GLY A 251 10.22 -1.13 -24.46
C GLY A 251 8.93 -1.58 -23.77
N LEU A 252 8.81 -1.36 -22.45
CA LEU A 252 7.68 -1.91 -21.70
C LEU A 252 6.33 -1.30 -22.18
N PRO A 253 5.28 -2.13 -22.28
CA PRO A 253 3.98 -1.71 -22.78
C PRO A 253 3.25 -0.80 -21.78
N LYS A 254 2.41 0.10 -22.28
CA LYS A 254 1.59 1.00 -21.43
C LYS A 254 0.76 0.19 -20.42
N ALA A 255 0.24 -0.98 -20.84
CA ALA A 255 -0.44 -2.03 -20.05
C ALA A 255 -1.50 -1.55 -19.03
N VAL A 256 -1.99 -0.31 -19.15
CA VAL A 256 -2.99 0.30 -18.26
C VAL A 256 -4.26 -0.55 -18.19
N GLY A 257 -4.64 -1.22 -19.28
CA GLY A 257 -5.80 -2.11 -19.33
C GLY A 257 -5.62 -3.44 -18.61
N LEU A 258 -4.43 -3.74 -18.06
CA LEU A 258 -4.15 -4.95 -17.29
C LEU A 258 -4.28 -4.76 -15.78
N PHE A 259 -4.63 -3.56 -15.30
CA PHE A 259 -4.96 -3.36 -13.89
C PHE A 259 -6.45 -3.58 -13.63
N PRO A 260 -6.85 -4.55 -12.78
CA PRO A 260 -8.25 -4.83 -12.50
C PRO A 260 -8.93 -3.73 -11.68
N TYR A 261 -10.11 -3.31 -12.13
CA TYR A 261 -10.98 -2.39 -11.41
C TYR A 261 -12.13 -3.12 -10.71
N SER A 262 -12.51 -2.65 -9.52
CA SER A 262 -13.81 -2.98 -8.95
C SER A 262 -14.88 -2.14 -9.63
N VAL A 263 -15.81 -2.78 -10.34
CA VAL A 263 -16.88 -2.11 -11.11
C VAL A 263 -18.27 -2.44 -10.57
N TYR A 264 -19.19 -1.49 -10.68
CA TYR A 264 -20.60 -1.62 -10.29
C TYR A 264 -21.54 -0.87 -11.24
N ILE A 265 -22.83 -1.20 -11.20
CA ILE A 265 -23.85 -0.45 -11.94
C ILE A 265 -24.38 0.64 -11.02
N GLU A 266 -24.15 1.90 -11.40
CA GLU A 266 -24.78 3.05 -10.77
C GLU A 266 -26.13 3.31 -11.42
N LYS A 267 -27.18 3.47 -10.62
CA LYS A 267 -28.52 3.90 -11.09
C LYS A 267 -28.78 5.32 -10.63
N THR A 268 -28.92 6.23 -11.60
CA THR A 268 -29.27 7.62 -11.33
C THR A 268 -30.73 7.87 -11.74
N GLU A 269 -31.56 8.23 -10.77
CA GLU A 269 -32.93 8.65 -11.02
C GLU A 269 -32.96 10.16 -11.28
N THR A 270 -33.11 10.54 -12.55
CA THR A 270 -33.50 11.91 -12.89
C THR A 270 -35.01 11.99 -12.99
N LYS A 271 -35.60 13.18 -12.76
CA LYS A 271 -37.06 13.44 -12.62
C LYS A 271 -37.99 12.80 -13.68
N LYS A 272 -37.47 12.24 -14.79
CA LYS A 272 -38.23 11.55 -15.84
C LYS A 272 -37.57 10.27 -16.39
N LYS A 273 -36.38 9.86 -15.95
CA LYS A 273 -35.67 8.69 -16.49
C LYS A 273 -34.65 8.15 -15.48
N THR A 274 -34.69 6.85 -15.26
CA THR A 274 -33.60 6.12 -14.59
C THR A 274 -32.54 5.81 -15.64
N THR A 275 -31.32 6.31 -15.44
CA THR A 275 -30.17 5.96 -16.27
C THR A 275 -29.23 5.09 -15.46
N SER A 276 -28.87 3.94 -16.01
CA SER A 276 -27.86 3.03 -15.49
C SER A 276 -26.56 3.21 -16.25
N LYS A 277 -25.43 3.19 -15.55
CA LYS A 277 -24.09 3.20 -16.15
C LYS A 277 -23.16 2.33 -15.30
N ILE A 278 -22.22 1.65 -15.94
CA ILE A 278 -21.14 0.95 -15.25
C ILE A 278 -20.07 1.98 -14.85
N GLU A 279 -19.71 1.99 -13.58
CA GLU A 279 -18.72 2.91 -13.00
C GLU A 279 -17.68 2.13 -12.20
N PRO A 280 -16.39 2.54 -12.24
CA PRO A 280 -15.37 2.02 -11.34
C PRO A 280 -15.54 2.54 -9.91
N MET A 281 -15.01 1.80 -8.94
CA MET A 281 -14.90 2.26 -7.56
C MET A 281 -13.73 3.23 -7.40
N ARG A 282 -13.91 4.25 -6.54
CA ARG A 282 -12.84 5.21 -6.19
C ARG A 282 -11.96 4.75 -5.04
N PHE A 283 -12.34 3.68 -4.36
CA PHE A 283 -11.49 2.95 -3.43
C PHE A 283 -11.74 1.46 -3.58
N VAL A 284 -10.72 0.64 -3.34
CA VAL A 284 -10.82 -0.82 -3.40
C VAL A 284 -10.29 -1.38 -2.11
N THR A 285 -11.06 -2.27 -1.48
CA THR A 285 -10.63 -3.08 -0.33
C THR A 285 -10.33 -4.49 -0.79
N LYS A 286 -9.19 -5.03 -0.36
CA LYS A 286 -8.80 -6.42 -0.56
C LYS A 286 -8.50 -7.05 0.79
N ASP A 287 -9.13 -8.19 1.04
CA ASP A 287 -8.99 -8.94 2.29
C ASP A 287 -7.86 -9.97 2.16
N PHE A 288 -7.05 -10.07 3.21
CA PHE A 288 -5.91 -10.97 3.29
C PHE A 288 -5.85 -11.65 4.66
N LYS A 289 -4.98 -12.65 4.75
CA LYS A 289 -4.71 -13.38 5.99
C LYS A 289 -3.22 -13.42 6.25
N THR A 290 -2.83 -13.23 7.52
CA THR A 290 -1.44 -13.46 7.91
C THR A 290 -1.09 -14.94 7.75
N VAL A 291 0.18 -15.23 7.51
CA VAL A 291 0.64 -16.60 7.22
C VAL A 291 0.52 -17.53 8.43
N GLY A 292 0.68 -16.98 9.65
CA GLY A 292 0.72 -17.77 10.88
C GLY A 292 1.99 -18.64 10.98
N LYS A 293 1.93 -19.69 11.81
CA LYS A 293 3.00 -20.68 12.00
C LYS A 293 4.37 -20.09 12.43
N ASN A 294 4.34 -18.93 13.08
CA ASN A 294 5.54 -18.18 13.49
C ASN A 294 6.45 -17.78 12.31
N ARG A 295 5.87 -17.63 11.11
CA ARG A 295 6.52 -17.01 9.94
C ARG A 295 6.15 -15.53 9.86
N HIS A 296 7.02 -14.73 9.25
CA HIS A 296 6.68 -13.35 8.92
C HIS A 296 5.64 -13.33 7.80
N THR A 297 4.67 -12.42 7.91
CA THR A 297 3.83 -12.04 6.77
C THR A 297 4.46 -10.80 6.16
N ASN A 298 5.07 -10.96 4.99
CA ASN A 298 5.72 -9.88 4.28
C ASN A 298 4.80 -9.39 3.16
N ILE A 299 4.56 -8.09 3.10
CA ILE A 299 3.70 -7.46 2.12
C ILE A 299 4.53 -6.45 1.36
N HIS A 300 4.56 -6.54 0.04
CA HIS A 300 5.24 -5.60 -0.83
C HIS A 300 4.24 -4.74 -1.57
N PHE A 301 4.57 -3.45 -1.68
CA PHE A 301 3.78 -2.49 -2.42
C PHE A 301 4.60 -1.88 -3.55
N ASP A 302 4.08 -1.96 -4.78
CA ASP A 302 4.62 -1.27 -5.93
C ASP A 302 3.49 -0.45 -6.57
N VAL A 303 3.61 0.87 -6.54
CA VAL A 303 2.58 1.78 -7.05
C VAL A 303 2.94 2.17 -8.50
N TRP A 304 1.93 2.22 -9.37
CA TRP A 304 2.13 2.37 -10.82
C TRP A 304 1.46 3.62 -11.38
N GLY A 305 0.31 4.01 -10.83
CA GLY A 305 -0.42 5.22 -11.21
C GLY A 305 -0.20 6.33 -10.18
N TYR A 306 0.23 7.51 -10.64
CA TYR A 306 0.45 8.68 -9.80
C TYR A 306 -0.21 9.92 -10.35
N ASN A 307 -0.66 10.75 -9.42
CA ASN A 307 -1.03 12.13 -9.69
C ASN A 307 0.08 13.05 -9.13
N THR A 308 0.51 14.03 -9.92
CA THR A 308 1.48 15.05 -9.50
C THR A 308 0.94 16.02 -8.44
N GLU A 309 -0.38 16.17 -8.34
CA GLU A 309 -1.07 17.08 -7.42
C GLU A 309 -1.66 16.39 -6.18
N LYS A 310 -1.81 15.06 -6.20
CA LYS A 310 -2.50 14.28 -5.14
C LYS A 310 -1.68 13.05 -4.76
N GLN A 311 -1.53 12.80 -3.47
CA GLN A 311 -0.76 11.66 -2.98
C GLN A 311 -1.59 10.37 -3.04
N THR A 312 -1.08 9.32 -3.69
CA THR A 312 -1.69 7.98 -3.63
C THR A 312 -1.81 7.56 -2.16
N THR A 313 -2.98 7.07 -1.73
CA THR A 313 -3.18 6.66 -0.34
C THR A 313 -3.48 5.17 -0.26
N VAL A 314 -2.65 4.44 0.47
CA VAL A 314 -2.84 3.03 0.80
C VAL A 314 -3.05 2.90 2.30
N VAL A 315 -4.07 2.15 2.71
CA VAL A 315 -4.36 1.90 4.13
C VAL A 315 -4.35 0.41 4.39
N VAL A 316 -3.49 -0.03 5.29
CA VAL A 316 -3.52 -1.39 5.83
C VAL A 316 -4.29 -1.34 7.14
N GLU A 317 -5.26 -2.22 7.37
CA GLU A 317 -5.99 -2.29 8.65
C GLU A 317 -5.97 -3.70 9.21
N LYS A 318 -5.51 -3.84 10.45
CA LYS A 318 -5.43 -5.11 11.17
C LYS A 318 -5.85 -4.90 12.62
N ASN A 319 -6.79 -5.71 13.11
CA ASN A 319 -7.27 -5.64 14.49
C ASN A 319 -7.75 -4.23 14.92
N GLY A 320 -8.32 -3.47 13.98
CA GLY A 320 -8.79 -2.09 14.21
C GLY A 320 -7.69 -1.03 14.31
N LEU A 321 -6.43 -1.38 14.04
CA LEU A 321 -5.30 -0.48 13.90
C LEU A 321 -5.01 -0.25 12.41
N SER A 322 -4.94 1.02 12.00
CA SER A 322 -4.77 1.44 10.60
C SER A 322 -3.37 2.04 10.38
N TYR A 323 -2.69 1.55 9.34
CA TYR A 323 -1.38 2.02 8.90
C TYR A 323 -1.55 2.71 7.55
N HIS A 324 -1.27 4.01 7.51
CA HIS A 324 -1.41 4.83 6.31
C HIS A 324 -0.07 4.94 5.60
N LEU A 325 -0.10 4.75 4.29
CA LEU A 325 1.05 4.89 3.42
C LEU A 325 0.68 5.86 2.29
N PHE A 326 1.48 6.92 2.17
CA PHE A 326 1.28 8.02 1.23
C PHE A 326 2.32 7.96 0.12
N GLY A 327 1.85 8.00 -1.12
CA GLY A 327 2.68 7.87 -2.32
C GLY A 327 3.16 9.22 -2.86
N SER A 328 4.41 9.23 -3.31
CA SER A 328 5.01 10.35 -4.03
C SER A 328 4.88 10.20 -5.53
N GLY A 329 4.40 11.25 -6.22
CA GLY A 329 4.39 11.30 -7.68
C GLY A 329 5.78 11.36 -8.31
N GLU A 330 6.81 11.77 -7.55
CA GLU A 330 8.19 11.88 -8.05
C GLU A 330 8.97 10.57 -7.91
N THR A 331 8.99 9.99 -6.69
CA THR A 331 9.81 8.81 -6.39
C THR A 331 9.09 7.50 -6.59
N ARG A 332 7.76 7.54 -6.74
CA ARG A 332 6.89 6.36 -6.82
C ARG A 332 6.85 5.51 -5.53
N PHE A 333 7.48 5.96 -4.46
CA PHE A 333 7.49 5.24 -3.20
C PHE A 333 6.36 5.66 -2.29
N LEU A 334 5.93 4.72 -1.46
CA LEU A 334 5.03 4.93 -0.33
C LEU A 334 5.83 5.27 0.93
N SER A 335 5.25 6.08 1.81
CA SER A 335 5.78 6.42 3.12
C SER A 335 4.67 6.64 4.16
N PRO A 336 4.84 6.22 5.43
CA PRO A 336 3.96 6.60 6.52
C PRO A 336 3.99 8.10 6.87
N ASP A 337 5.00 8.82 6.38
CA ASP A 337 5.10 10.27 6.53
C ASP A 337 4.31 10.99 5.43
N SER A 338 3.21 11.63 5.80
CA SER A 338 2.38 12.41 4.85
C SER A 338 3.09 13.65 4.29
N THR A 339 4.22 14.07 4.87
CA THR A 339 5.06 15.16 4.37
C THR A 339 6.13 14.69 3.38
N PHE A 340 6.25 13.38 3.16
CA PHE A 340 7.25 12.77 2.27
C PHE A 340 7.20 13.28 0.83
N SER A 341 6.02 13.66 0.34
CA SER A 341 5.86 14.25 -0.98
C SER A 341 4.97 15.48 -0.96
N SER A 342 5.09 16.32 -1.99
CA SER A 342 4.11 17.37 -2.21
C SER A 342 2.78 16.79 -2.72
N GLY A 343 1.68 17.49 -2.49
CA GLY A 343 0.36 17.10 -2.98
C GLY A 343 -0.73 17.09 -1.91
N LYS A 344 -2.00 17.11 -2.35
CA LYS A 344 -3.16 16.99 -1.46
C LYS A 344 -3.32 15.54 -1.04
N THR A 345 -3.53 15.32 0.26
CA THR A 345 -3.84 14.00 0.82
C THR A 345 -5.34 13.78 0.92
N PHE A 346 -5.76 12.52 1.02
CA PHE A 346 -7.18 12.21 1.27
C PHE A 346 -7.67 12.81 2.60
N GLN A 347 -6.78 12.88 3.60
CA GLN A 347 -7.05 13.55 4.87
C GLN A 347 -7.36 15.04 4.70
N THR A 348 -6.78 15.71 3.70
CA THR A 348 -7.06 17.12 3.42
C THR A 348 -8.51 17.29 2.93
N ILE A 349 -9.03 16.37 2.13
CA ILE A 349 -10.44 16.37 1.70
C ILE A 349 -11.38 16.11 2.88
N ILE A 350 -11.01 15.20 3.77
CA ILE A 350 -11.76 14.94 5.02
C ILE A 350 -11.81 16.19 5.89
N ASN A 351 -10.65 16.82 6.11
CA ASN A 351 -10.54 18.04 6.93
C ASN A 351 -11.32 19.22 6.33
N ASP A 352 -11.29 19.40 5.01
CA ASP A 352 -12.11 20.42 4.34
C ASP A 352 -13.61 20.16 4.51
N LEU A 353 -14.03 18.91 4.41
CA LEU A 353 -15.44 18.56 4.58
C LEU A 353 -15.90 18.76 6.04
N GLU A 354 -15.10 18.34 7.02
CA GLU A 354 -15.42 18.45 8.46
C GLU A 354 -15.31 19.89 8.98
N PHE A 355 -14.14 20.51 8.85
CA PHE A 355 -13.83 21.76 9.53
C PHE A 355 -14.18 23.02 8.71
N ASN A 356 -14.46 22.87 7.41
CA ASN A 356 -14.79 24.01 6.55
C ASN A 356 -16.25 23.91 6.06
N LYS A 357 -16.63 22.87 5.31
CA LYS A 357 -17.97 22.77 4.72
C LYS A 357 -19.08 22.56 5.75
N ILE A 358 -18.95 21.51 6.58
CA ILE A 358 -19.95 21.20 7.62
C ILE A 358 -19.97 22.32 8.67
N ALA A 359 -18.80 22.76 9.15
CA ALA A 359 -18.72 23.84 10.12
C ALA A 359 -19.40 25.14 9.65
N LYS A 360 -19.23 25.55 8.38
CA LYS A 360 -19.90 26.72 7.80
C LYS A 360 -21.42 26.56 7.73
N LEU A 361 -21.92 25.40 7.32
CA LEU A 361 -23.36 25.14 7.30
C LEU A 361 -23.95 25.13 8.71
N ASN A 362 -23.22 24.54 9.67
CA ASN A 362 -23.63 24.52 11.06
C ASN A 362 -23.74 25.94 11.65
N ASP A 363 -22.78 26.83 11.36
CA ASP A 363 -22.86 28.25 11.76
C ASP A 363 -23.96 29.02 10.99
N GLN A 364 -24.20 28.71 9.71
CA GLN A 364 -25.31 29.30 8.96
C GLN A 364 -26.68 28.90 9.50
N ILE A 365 -26.84 27.69 10.01
CA ILE A 365 -28.11 27.21 10.58
C ILE A 365 -28.26 27.69 12.03
N TYR A 366 -27.30 27.36 12.88
CA TYR A 366 -27.38 27.49 14.35
C TYR A 366 -26.49 28.59 14.94
N GLY A 367 -25.69 29.27 14.12
CA GLY A 367 -24.79 30.32 14.58
C GLY A 367 -25.53 31.55 15.14
N LYS A 368 -24.78 32.45 15.77
CA LYS A 368 -25.32 33.64 16.47
C LYS A 368 -26.19 34.55 15.58
N LYS A 369 -25.99 34.49 14.26
CA LYS A 369 -26.78 35.20 13.25
C LYS A 369 -27.22 34.25 12.13
N GLY A 370 -27.39 32.97 12.45
CA GLY A 370 -27.85 31.93 11.53
C GLY A 370 -29.36 31.99 11.25
N PHE A 371 -29.86 31.01 10.50
CA PHE A 371 -31.27 30.92 10.14
C PHE A 371 -32.17 30.88 11.38
N ASP A 372 -31.81 30.13 12.42
CA ASP A 372 -32.61 30.04 13.65
C ASP A 372 -32.80 31.40 14.31
N TYR A 373 -31.73 32.18 14.42
CA TYR A 373 -31.77 33.54 14.93
C TYR A 373 -32.68 34.45 14.10
N TRP A 374 -32.53 34.42 12.77
CA TRP A 374 -33.33 35.29 11.89
C TRP A 374 -34.80 34.90 11.84
N ILE A 375 -35.11 33.61 11.88
CA ILE A 375 -36.48 33.11 11.97
C ILE A 375 -37.10 33.61 13.28
N GLU A 376 -36.44 33.42 14.42
CA GLU A 376 -36.92 33.89 15.73
C GLU A 376 -37.08 35.42 15.76
N TYR A 377 -36.11 36.16 15.21
CA TYR A 377 -36.19 37.62 15.09
C TYR A 377 -37.42 38.07 14.29
N ASN A 378 -37.65 37.46 13.12
CA ASN A 378 -38.79 37.82 12.26
C ASN A 378 -40.11 37.39 12.89
N ILE A 379 -40.18 36.26 13.61
CA ILE A 379 -41.36 35.86 14.40
C ILE A 379 -41.66 36.93 15.46
N LYS A 380 -40.66 37.33 16.25
CA LYS A 380 -40.84 38.36 17.28
C LYS A 380 -41.27 39.71 16.69
N LYS A 381 -40.74 40.10 15.52
CA LYS A 381 -41.13 41.33 14.83
C LYS A 381 -42.54 41.25 14.23
N ARG A 382 -42.91 40.10 13.68
CA ARG A 382 -44.27 39.81 13.20
C ARG A 382 -45.28 39.97 14.34
N ASP A 383 -45.04 39.32 15.48
CA ASP A 383 -45.94 39.34 16.63
C ASP A 383 -46.05 40.74 17.25
N GLN A 384 -44.94 41.49 17.32
CA GLN A 384 -44.95 42.90 17.72
C GLN A 384 -45.76 43.79 16.76
N THR A 385 -45.71 43.50 15.46
CA THR A 385 -46.42 44.25 14.42
C THR A 385 -47.91 43.92 14.46
N GLU A 386 -48.28 42.67 14.68
CA GLU A 386 -49.66 42.23 14.90
C GLU A 386 -50.31 42.96 16.09
N LEU A 387 -49.61 43.02 17.21
CA LEU A 387 -50.08 43.75 18.39
C LEU A 387 -50.26 45.25 18.14
N LYS A 388 -49.42 45.85 17.27
CA LYS A 388 -49.58 47.24 16.81
C LYS A 388 -50.78 47.41 15.88
N ILE A 389 -51.04 46.46 14.99
CA ILE A 389 -52.23 46.44 14.12
C ILE A 389 -53.48 46.44 15.00
N VAL A 390 -53.60 45.50 15.94
CA VAL A 390 -54.74 45.40 16.87
C VAL A 390 -54.97 46.70 17.63
N LYS A 391 -53.90 47.32 18.17
CA LYS A 391 -53.99 48.62 18.86
C LYS A 391 -54.46 49.74 17.93
N LYS A 392 -53.90 49.82 16.71
CA LYS A 392 -54.23 50.87 15.74
C LYS A 392 -55.64 50.70 15.15
N GLU A 393 -56.11 49.48 14.98
CA GLU A 393 -57.49 49.16 14.57
C GLU A 393 -58.48 49.56 15.64
N LYS A 394 -58.17 49.29 16.91
CA LYS A 394 -58.95 49.79 18.04
C LYS A 394 -59.02 51.32 18.05
N GLU A 395 -57.88 52.02 17.96
CA GLU A 395 -57.84 53.49 17.87
C GLU A 395 -58.63 54.04 16.66
N TYR A 396 -58.56 53.35 15.52
CA TYR A 396 -59.32 53.71 14.32
C TYR A 396 -60.83 53.50 14.51
N SER A 397 -61.24 52.42 15.16
CA SER A 397 -62.63 52.13 15.53
C SER A 397 -63.19 53.16 16.50
N ASP A 398 -62.43 53.54 17.53
CA ASP A 398 -62.81 54.56 18.51
C ASP A 398 -63.03 55.95 17.87
N LEU A 399 -62.27 56.27 16.81
CA LEU A 399 -62.49 57.46 15.99
C LEU A 399 -63.79 57.41 15.18
N GLY A 400 -64.35 56.23 14.93
CA GLY A 400 -65.66 56.00 14.31
C GLY A 400 -66.81 56.46 15.20
N PHE A 401 -66.69 56.26 16.52
CA PHE A 401 -67.67 56.63 17.55
C PHE A 401 -67.58 58.09 18.02
N SER A 402 -66.56 58.83 17.59
CA SER A 402 -66.38 60.24 17.94
C SER A 402 -67.38 61.14 17.19
N PRO A 403 -68.22 61.93 17.88
CA PRO A 403 -69.21 62.81 17.25
C PRO A 403 -68.53 63.90 16.41
N ILE A 404 -69.10 64.20 15.25
CA ILE A 404 -68.61 65.27 14.36
C ILE A 404 -68.77 66.61 15.09
N SER A 405 -67.65 67.30 15.32
CA SER A 405 -67.67 68.61 15.98
C SER A 405 -67.69 69.75 14.96
N THR A 406 -68.66 70.64 15.10
CA THR A 406 -68.76 71.91 14.37
C THR A 406 -68.23 73.03 15.26
N SER A 407 -67.14 73.66 14.84
CA SER A 407 -66.61 74.82 15.56
C SER A 407 -67.56 76.02 15.39
N LYS A 408 -68.00 76.62 16.50
CA LYS A 408 -68.73 77.90 16.49
C LYS A 408 -67.88 79.07 15.95
N LYS A 409 -66.54 78.95 15.93
CA LYS A 409 -65.62 79.96 15.39
C LYS A 409 -65.14 79.56 13.97
N PRO A 410 -65.31 80.40 12.93
CA PRO A 410 -64.88 80.07 11.58
C PRO A 410 -63.34 80.01 11.47
N SER A 411 -62.81 79.01 10.75
CA SER A 411 -61.36 78.84 10.59
C SER A 411 -60.71 80.03 9.89
N ARG A 412 -59.39 80.18 10.05
CA ARG A 412 -58.60 81.22 9.38
C ARG A 412 -58.78 81.20 7.85
N SER A 413 -58.98 80.02 7.25
CA SER A 413 -59.28 79.83 5.83
C SER A 413 -60.65 80.40 5.44
N VAL A 414 -61.69 80.07 6.22
CA VAL A 414 -63.07 80.58 6.00
C VAL A 414 -63.14 82.09 6.23
N LYS A 415 -62.39 82.63 7.20
CA LYS A 415 -62.25 84.08 7.40
C LYS A 415 -61.54 84.77 6.22
N ARG A 416 -60.55 84.10 5.61
CA ARG A 416 -59.80 84.62 4.46
C ARG A 416 -60.63 84.57 3.17
N SER A 417 -61.43 83.52 2.97
CA SER A 417 -62.38 83.45 1.85
C SER A 417 -63.52 84.45 2.01
N LYS A 418 -64.07 84.66 3.22
CA LYS A 418 -65.04 85.74 3.51
C LYS A 418 -64.48 87.11 3.15
N ARG A 419 -63.23 87.42 3.56
CA ARG A 419 -62.57 88.68 3.19
C ARG A 419 -62.36 88.83 1.68
N ARG A 420 -62.08 87.74 0.94
CA ARG A 420 -61.96 87.78 -0.53
C ARG A 420 -63.30 88.02 -1.21
N ALA A 421 -64.39 87.37 -0.76
CA ALA A 421 -65.73 87.57 -1.28
C ALA A 421 -66.23 89.01 -1.06
N ILE A 422 -66.02 89.58 0.14
CA ILE A 422 -66.34 90.98 0.44
C ILE A 422 -65.57 91.95 -0.47
N LYS A 423 -64.29 91.66 -0.78
CA LYS A 423 -63.46 92.49 -1.66
C LYS A 423 -63.88 92.41 -3.14
N ALA A 424 -64.67 91.39 -3.53
CA ALA A 424 -65.13 91.16 -4.89
C ALA A 424 -66.58 91.63 -5.15
N GLY A 425 -67.23 92.27 -4.16
CA GLY A 425 -68.53 92.93 -4.35
C GLY A 425 -69.78 92.03 -4.31
N THR A 426 -69.64 90.74 -4.02
CA THR A 426 -70.79 89.82 -3.86
C THR A 426 -71.36 89.93 -2.44
N GLY A 427 -72.60 90.40 -2.30
CA GLY A 427 -73.27 90.68 -1.02
C GLY A 427 -73.62 89.46 -0.15
N GLU A 428 -73.46 88.24 -0.66
CA GLU A 428 -73.71 87.01 0.11
C GLU A 428 -72.45 86.14 0.16
N PHE A 429 -72.09 85.72 1.37
CA PHE A 429 -71.02 84.75 1.64
C PHE A 429 -71.63 83.52 2.32
N ASP A 430 -71.89 82.47 1.54
CA ASP A 430 -72.28 81.17 2.08
C ASP A 430 -71.02 80.37 2.46
N GLY A 431 -70.65 80.48 3.74
CA GLY A 431 -69.48 79.82 4.29
C GLY A 431 -69.89 78.70 5.22
N THR A 432 -69.74 77.45 4.79
CA THR A 432 -69.99 76.28 5.64
C THR A 432 -69.13 76.35 6.92
N PRO A 433 -69.69 76.07 8.12
CA PRO A 433 -68.93 76.06 9.37
C PRO A 433 -67.77 75.06 9.30
N THR A 434 -66.68 75.35 10.02
CA THR A 434 -65.53 74.44 10.04
C THR A 434 -65.90 73.19 10.83
N THR A 435 -66.30 72.14 10.10
CA THR A 435 -66.60 70.79 10.57
C THR A 435 -65.30 69.99 10.69
N ASN A 436 -65.01 69.47 11.88
CA ASN A 436 -63.94 68.49 12.05
C ASN A 436 -64.56 67.09 12.13
N SER A 437 -64.63 66.42 10.99
CA SER A 437 -65.10 65.04 10.86
C SER A 437 -64.00 64.00 11.12
N ASN A 438 -62.83 64.43 11.60
CA ASN A 438 -61.64 63.58 11.74
C ASN A 438 -61.26 62.83 10.45
N ARG A 439 -61.71 63.27 9.26
CA ARG A 439 -61.46 62.56 7.98
C ARG A 439 -59.97 62.46 7.63
N LYS A 440 -59.19 63.52 7.87
CA LYS A 440 -57.74 63.52 7.63
C LYS A 440 -56.99 62.60 8.60
N THR A 441 -57.40 62.58 9.87
CA THR A 441 -56.84 61.69 10.88
C THR A 441 -57.21 60.24 10.60
N ARG A 442 -58.48 59.93 10.28
CA ARG A 442 -58.93 58.61 9.82
C ARG A 442 -58.13 58.11 8.60
N LYS A 443 -57.94 58.93 7.57
CA LYS A 443 -57.11 58.57 6.40
C LYS A 443 -55.65 58.28 6.79
N LYS A 444 -55.08 59.04 7.74
CA LYS A 444 -53.72 58.79 8.26
C LYS A 444 -53.62 57.47 9.01
N TYR A 445 -54.60 57.14 9.86
CA TYR A 445 -54.67 55.86 10.57
C TYR A 445 -54.87 54.69 9.61
N GLN A 446 -55.77 54.84 8.63
CA GLN A 446 -56.01 53.84 7.59
C GLN A 446 -54.73 53.54 6.79
N ASN A 447 -54.01 54.58 6.33
CA ASN A 447 -52.73 54.40 5.65
C ASN A 447 -51.68 53.74 6.55
N SER A 448 -51.67 54.06 7.84
CA SER A 448 -50.78 53.44 8.82
C SER A 448 -51.08 51.96 9.04
N ILE A 449 -52.36 51.58 9.09
CA ILE A 449 -52.81 50.18 9.22
C ILE A 449 -52.39 49.39 7.97
N VAL A 450 -52.64 49.92 6.77
CA VAL A 450 -52.20 49.29 5.51
C VAL A 450 -50.68 49.10 5.49
N GLY A 451 -49.91 50.09 5.94
CA GLY A 451 -48.45 49.97 6.07
C GLY A 451 -48.00 48.90 7.07
N LEU A 452 -48.71 48.74 8.20
CA LEU A 452 -48.43 47.70 9.19
C LEU A 452 -48.77 46.29 8.67
N TYR A 453 -49.89 46.13 7.94
CA TYR A 453 -50.23 44.87 7.28
C TYR A 453 -49.19 44.50 6.21
N ALA A 454 -48.71 45.46 5.42
CA ALA A 454 -47.64 45.21 4.45
C ALA A 454 -46.34 44.74 5.13
N GLN A 455 -45.98 45.31 6.30
CA GLN A 455 -44.83 44.87 7.09
C GLN A 455 -45.04 43.47 7.67
N TYR A 456 -46.23 43.19 8.20
CA TYR A 456 -46.59 41.88 8.75
C TYR A 456 -46.51 40.77 7.70
N GLU A 457 -47.06 41.00 6.50
CA GLU A 457 -46.93 40.08 5.36
C GLU A 457 -45.49 39.94 4.88
N GLY A 458 -44.70 41.02 4.93
CA GLY A 458 -43.26 40.98 4.69
C GLY A 458 -42.52 40.03 5.63
N TYR A 459 -42.80 40.11 6.95
CA TYR A 459 -42.20 39.20 7.92
C TYR A 459 -42.63 37.74 7.70
N LYS A 460 -43.90 37.47 7.35
CA LYS A 460 -44.36 36.12 7.02
C LYS A 460 -43.60 35.53 5.83
N ARG A 461 -43.44 36.29 4.73
CA ARG A 461 -42.69 35.83 3.55
C ARG A 461 -41.23 35.54 3.89
N ASN A 462 -40.60 36.42 4.67
CA ASN A 462 -39.22 36.24 5.10
C ASN A 462 -39.03 34.97 5.93
N ILE A 463 -39.98 34.66 6.84
CA ILE A 463 -39.94 33.43 7.64
C ILE A 463 -39.98 32.20 6.71
N VAL A 464 -40.95 32.14 5.79
CA VAL A 464 -41.09 31.02 4.85
C VAL A 464 -39.84 30.87 3.97
N GLU A 465 -39.28 31.97 3.46
CA GLU A 465 -38.06 31.94 2.66
C GLU A 465 -36.85 31.44 3.48
N LEU A 466 -36.72 31.87 4.72
CA LEU A 466 -35.65 31.42 5.63
C LEU A 466 -35.82 29.95 6.01
N GLU A 467 -37.05 29.48 6.22
CA GLU A 467 -37.36 28.06 6.50
C GLU A 467 -36.97 27.16 5.33
N ILE A 468 -37.35 27.53 4.09
CA ILE A 468 -36.96 26.79 2.87
C ILE A 468 -35.43 26.74 2.73
N ARG A 469 -34.74 27.87 2.97
CA ARG A 469 -33.27 27.92 2.90
C ARG A 469 -32.62 27.09 4.00
N LYS A 470 -33.19 27.09 5.22
CA LYS A 470 -32.73 26.28 6.34
C LYS A 470 -32.87 24.79 6.02
N GLU A 471 -34.01 24.37 5.49
CA GLU A 471 -34.25 22.98 5.10
C GLU A 471 -33.23 22.52 4.04
N ALA A 472 -33.03 23.32 2.98
CA ALA A 472 -32.01 23.03 1.97
C ALA A 472 -30.58 22.95 2.54
N ALA A 473 -30.25 23.79 3.53
CA ALA A 473 -28.95 23.75 4.20
C ALA A 473 -28.78 22.51 5.09
N ILE A 474 -29.84 22.07 5.78
CA ILE A 474 -29.87 20.84 6.58
C ILE A 474 -29.69 19.61 5.67
N ASP A 475 -30.41 19.56 4.55
CA ASP A 475 -30.29 18.48 3.57
C ASP A 475 -28.86 18.37 3.03
N LEU A 476 -28.26 19.51 2.66
CA LEU A 476 -26.87 19.55 2.19
C LEU A 476 -25.88 19.12 3.29
N MET A 477 -26.10 19.54 4.53
CA MET A 477 -25.28 19.13 5.67
C MET A 477 -25.38 17.63 5.92
N ALA A 478 -26.58 17.04 5.79
CA ALA A 478 -26.78 15.59 5.91
C ALA A 478 -26.04 14.81 4.81
N ILE A 479 -26.03 15.34 3.57
CA ILE A 479 -25.25 14.76 2.46
C ILE A 479 -23.76 14.79 2.79
N TYR A 480 -23.24 15.93 3.26
CA TYR A 480 -21.83 16.03 3.65
C TYR A 480 -21.49 15.11 4.82
N GLN A 481 -22.33 15.02 5.85
CA GLN A 481 -22.08 14.15 7.00
C GLN A 481 -21.99 12.68 6.60
N ARG A 482 -22.93 12.19 5.78
CA ARG A 482 -22.86 10.80 5.26
C ARG A 482 -21.57 10.55 4.48
N LYS A 483 -21.11 11.55 3.71
CA LYS A 483 -19.86 11.47 2.97
C LYS A 483 -18.63 11.48 3.88
N LEU A 484 -18.67 12.27 4.97
CA LEU A 484 -17.63 12.27 6.01
C LEU A 484 -17.49 10.90 6.64
N ASP A 485 -18.61 10.32 7.06
CA ASP A 485 -18.65 9.03 7.75
C ASP A 485 -18.08 7.93 6.83
N SER A 486 -18.46 7.95 5.55
CA SER A 486 -17.89 7.06 4.53
C SER A 486 -16.39 7.25 4.34
N TYR A 487 -15.89 8.49 4.26
CA TYR A 487 -14.46 8.76 4.08
C TYR A 487 -13.64 8.41 5.33
N LYS A 488 -14.15 8.66 6.53
CA LYS A 488 -13.51 8.26 7.79
C LYS A 488 -13.46 6.74 7.92
N ALA A 489 -14.52 6.03 7.52
CA ALA A 489 -14.52 4.56 7.50
C ALA A 489 -13.45 4.01 6.53
N VAL A 490 -13.33 4.57 5.32
CA VAL A 490 -12.32 4.15 4.33
C VAL A 490 -10.90 4.51 4.78
N MET A 491 -10.71 5.65 5.47
CA MET A 491 -9.41 6.04 6.01
C MET A 491 -9.04 5.20 7.25
N GLY A 492 -10.01 4.68 7.99
CA GLY A 492 -9.76 4.01 9.27
C GLY A 492 -9.66 5.01 10.44
N PHE A 493 -10.10 4.56 11.62
CA PHE A 493 -10.30 5.42 12.79
C PHE A 493 -9.08 5.51 13.71
N ASN A 494 -8.33 4.41 13.91
CA ASN A 494 -7.22 4.36 14.86
C ASN A 494 -5.89 4.30 14.10
N TRP A 495 -5.18 5.42 14.05
CA TRP A 495 -3.92 5.52 13.31
C TRP A 495 -2.76 4.97 14.14
N ALA A 496 -1.97 4.07 13.56
CA ALA A 496 -0.80 3.52 14.20
C ALA A 496 0.28 4.59 14.39
N SER A 497 0.78 4.76 15.61
CA SER A 497 1.96 5.59 15.85
C SER A 497 3.24 4.87 15.41
N TYR A 498 4.25 5.61 14.95
CA TYR A 498 5.51 5.05 14.47
C TYR A 498 6.73 5.83 14.93
N LYS A 499 7.88 5.16 14.84
CA LYS A 499 9.21 5.76 14.94
C LYS A 499 10.00 5.46 13.68
N GLU A 500 10.65 6.47 13.13
CA GLU A 500 11.46 6.34 11.92
C GLU A 500 12.95 6.33 12.28
N LYS A 501 13.70 5.44 11.63
CA LYS A 501 15.16 5.39 11.70
C LYS A 501 15.70 5.01 10.33
N ASP A 502 16.28 5.98 9.63
CA ASP A 502 16.96 5.77 8.34
C ASP A 502 16.01 5.15 7.29
N GLY A 503 14.76 5.63 7.25
CA GLY A 503 13.72 5.12 6.37
C GLY A 503 13.08 3.79 6.79
N LEU A 504 13.46 3.21 7.94
CA LEU A 504 12.72 2.11 8.57
C LEU A 504 11.72 2.67 9.57
N TYR A 505 10.45 2.47 9.31
CA TYR A 505 9.34 2.84 10.19
C TYR A 505 8.98 1.63 11.05
N THR A 506 9.01 1.79 12.37
CA THR A 506 8.54 0.78 13.33
C THR A 506 7.30 1.32 14.05
N PHE A 507 6.18 0.63 13.88
CA PHE A 507 4.90 0.96 14.49
C PHE A 507 4.82 0.47 15.94
N GLU A 508 3.83 0.97 16.69
CA GLU A 508 3.63 0.66 18.12
C GLU A 508 3.46 -0.82 18.46
N ASP A 509 2.98 -1.62 17.52
CA ASP A 509 2.80 -3.07 17.63
C ASP A 509 4.03 -3.87 17.16
N SER A 510 5.14 -3.17 16.85
CA SER A 510 6.36 -3.72 16.24
C SER A 510 6.22 -4.20 14.79
N THR A 511 5.13 -3.87 14.11
CA THR A 511 5.05 -3.97 12.65
C THR A 511 6.03 -2.97 12.03
N THR A 512 6.62 -3.30 10.88
CA THR A 512 7.61 -2.44 10.24
C THR A 512 7.24 -2.13 8.80
N PHE A 513 7.61 -0.94 8.34
CA PHE A 513 7.58 -0.57 6.92
C PHE A 513 8.95 0.01 6.52
N ASP A 514 9.54 -0.50 5.45
CA ASP A 514 10.84 -0.06 4.97
C ASP A 514 10.72 0.67 3.62
N ILE A 515 11.09 1.95 3.59
CA ILE A 515 10.99 2.75 2.36
C ILE A 515 11.96 2.30 1.26
N LEU A 516 13.10 1.68 1.61
CA LEU A 516 14.15 1.29 0.66
C LEU A 516 13.80 -0.02 -0.07
N THR A 517 12.86 -0.78 0.47
CA THR A 517 12.41 -2.07 -0.09
C THR A 517 10.91 -2.10 -0.35
N GLN A 518 10.15 -1.13 0.14
CA GLN A 518 8.68 -1.06 0.13
C GLN A 518 8.00 -2.26 0.79
N GLU A 519 8.72 -2.94 1.70
CA GLU A 519 8.22 -4.07 2.47
C GLU A 519 7.52 -3.61 3.76
N PHE A 520 6.28 -4.07 3.93
CA PHE A 520 5.48 -3.96 5.13
C PHE A 520 5.42 -5.34 5.80
N GLN A 521 5.93 -5.46 7.02
CA GLN A 521 6.09 -6.74 7.69
C GLN A 521 5.35 -6.77 9.03
N PHE A 522 4.37 -7.68 9.13
CA PHE A 522 3.78 -8.02 10.42
C PHE A 522 4.72 -8.90 11.24
N LYS A 523 4.66 -8.74 12.56
CA LYS A 523 5.36 -9.62 13.50
C LYS A 523 4.91 -11.08 13.32
N PRO A 524 5.81 -12.07 13.44
CA PRO A 524 5.44 -13.48 13.41
C PRO A 524 4.44 -13.82 14.51
N SER A 525 3.35 -14.47 14.11
CA SER A 525 2.32 -15.00 14.99
C SER A 525 2.11 -16.48 14.71
N GLU A 526 1.72 -17.24 15.73
CA GLU A 526 1.33 -18.64 15.54
C GLU A 526 -0.02 -18.73 14.82
N LYS A 527 -0.97 -17.89 15.23
CA LYS A 527 -2.32 -17.82 14.66
C LYS A 527 -2.35 -16.98 13.40
N VAL A 528 -3.19 -17.42 12.46
CA VAL A 528 -3.61 -16.66 11.29
C VAL A 528 -4.62 -15.60 11.74
N GLU A 529 -4.44 -14.37 11.26
CA GLU A 529 -5.26 -13.20 11.56
C GLU A 529 -5.69 -12.55 10.24
N ASP A 530 -6.93 -12.05 10.18
CA ASP A 530 -7.44 -11.34 9.01
C ASP A 530 -6.99 -9.88 9.03
N PHE A 531 -6.73 -9.31 7.86
CA PHE A 531 -6.43 -7.90 7.67
C PHE A 531 -6.87 -7.44 6.27
N GLU A 532 -7.05 -6.14 6.09
CA GLU A 532 -7.46 -5.57 4.81
C GLU A 532 -6.45 -4.54 4.31
N ILE A 533 -6.36 -4.41 2.99
CA ILE A 533 -5.59 -3.36 2.31
C ILE A 533 -6.56 -2.57 1.44
N ARG A 534 -6.54 -1.25 1.60
CA ARG A 534 -7.38 -0.31 0.86
C ARG A 534 -6.52 0.61 -0.01
N LEU A 535 -6.81 0.65 -1.30
CA LEU A 535 -6.27 1.65 -2.23
C LEU A 535 -7.32 2.74 -2.43
N ILE A 536 -6.94 4.02 -2.30
CA ILE A 536 -7.85 5.16 -2.36
C ILE A 536 -7.41 6.13 -3.46
N ALA A 537 -8.30 6.37 -4.43
CA ALA A 537 -8.18 7.45 -5.40
C ALA A 537 -8.76 8.74 -4.82
N ILE A 538 -8.00 9.82 -4.84
CA ILE A 538 -8.41 11.09 -4.23
C ILE A 538 -9.31 11.88 -5.19
N PRO A 539 -10.58 12.15 -4.81
CA PRO A 539 -11.49 12.91 -5.66
C PRO A 539 -11.08 14.38 -5.75
N GLU A 540 -11.42 15.05 -6.85
CA GLU A 540 -11.13 16.49 -7.05
C GLU A 540 -11.75 17.38 -5.96
N SER A 541 -12.93 16.98 -5.47
CA SER A 541 -13.60 17.64 -4.36
C SER A 541 -14.41 16.62 -3.55
N SER A 542 -14.86 17.03 -2.37
CA SER A 542 -15.57 16.13 -1.46
C SER A 542 -16.83 15.46 -2.03
N LEU A 543 -17.48 16.06 -3.05
CA LEU A 543 -18.63 15.50 -3.76
C LEU A 543 -18.32 15.13 -5.22
N SER A 544 -17.11 15.39 -5.71
CA SER A 544 -16.76 15.04 -7.09
C SER A 544 -16.76 13.52 -7.24
N LYS A 545 -17.22 13.07 -8.41
CA LYS A 545 -17.05 11.69 -8.86
C LYS A 545 -15.77 11.51 -9.66
N ASN A 546 -15.09 12.59 -10.06
CA ASN A 546 -13.84 12.51 -10.79
C ASN A 546 -12.70 12.31 -9.80
N ALA A 547 -11.86 11.31 -10.07
CA ALA A 547 -10.66 11.03 -9.31
C ALA A 547 -9.65 10.38 -10.25
N ASP A 548 -8.44 10.90 -10.22
CA ASP A 548 -7.34 10.38 -11.03
C ASP A 548 -7.03 8.94 -10.62
N GLU A 549 -6.61 8.14 -11.60
CA GLU A 549 -6.41 6.73 -11.35
C GLU A 549 -5.11 6.47 -10.61
N VAL A 550 -5.21 5.56 -9.65
CA VAL A 550 -4.09 5.01 -8.91
C VAL A 550 -4.12 3.50 -9.08
N MET A 551 -2.94 2.94 -9.27
CA MET A 551 -2.73 1.52 -9.53
C MET A 551 -1.70 1.01 -8.53
N LEU A 552 -1.96 -0.16 -7.96
CA LEU A 552 -1.12 -0.77 -6.96
C LEU A 552 -0.99 -2.26 -7.24
N HIS A 553 0.26 -2.71 -7.21
CA HIS A 553 0.63 -4.11 -7.07
C HIS A 553 0.85 -4.41 -5.59
N ILE A 554 0.20 -5.47 -5.10
CA ILE A 554 0.33 -5.99 -3.75
C ILE A 554 0.85 -7.42 -3.87
N ASN A 555 1.98 -7.70 -3.24
CA ASN A 555 2.44 -9.07 -3.07
C ASN A 555 2.46 -9.43 -1.59
N LEU A 556 1.91 -10.58 -1.24
CA LEU A 556 1.98 -11.17 0.11
C LEU A 556 2.75 -12.47 0.00
N VAL A 557 3.86 -12.53 0.73
CA VAL A 557 4.73 -13.70 0.76
C VAL A 557 5.11 -14.03 2.20
N ASP A 558 5.16 -15.32 2.51
CA ASP A 558 5.68 -15.77 3.78
C ASP A 558 7.21 -15.64 3.85
N ALA A 559 7.74 -15.32 5.03
CA ALA A 559 9.16 -15.25 5.26
C ALA A 559 9.56 -16.05 6.50
N ALA A 560 10.50 -16.97 6.32
CA ALA A 560 11.21 -17.55 7.45
C ALA A 560 11.99 -16.43 8.17
N PRO A 561 12.15 -16.50 9.50
CA PRO A 561 13.04 -15.58 10.20
C PRO A 561 14.45 -15.60 9.59
N ASN A 562 15.09 -14.43 9.49
CA ASN A 562 16.44 -14.26 8.94
C ASN A 562 16.60 -14.69 7.47
N TYR A 563 15.52 -14.77 6.68
CA TYR A 563 15.60 -15.14 5.25
C TYR A 563 16.48 -14.18 4.43
N ASN A 564 16.57 -12.92 4.85
CA ASN A 564 17.35 -11.86 4.21
C ASN A 564 18.82 -11.82 4.68
N ALA A 565 19.23 -12.73 5.56
CA ALA A 565 20.62 -12.85 5.96
C ALA A 565 21.47 -13.21 4.74
N ARG A 566 22.48 -12.39 4.44
CA ARG A 566 23.37 -12.60 3.29
C ARG A 566 24.21 -13.87 3.45
N ILE A 567 24.56 -14.17 4.69
CA ILE A 567 25.15 -15.45 5.07
C ILE A 567 24.22 -16.04 6.14
N ASN A 568 23.72 -17.23 5.87
CA ASN A 568 22.94 -18.02 6.82
C ASN A 568 23.52 -19.44 6.86
N LEU A 569 24.42 -19.69 7.81
CA LEU A 569 24.98 -21.02 8.03
C LEU A 569 24.22 -21.72 9.15
N GLU A 570 23.49 -22.77 8.80
CA GLU A 570 22.87 -23.66 9.77
C GLU A 570 23.77 -24.86 10.06
N LEU A 571 24.24 -24.94 11.30
CA LEU A 571 25.09 -26.00 11.82
C LEU A 571 24.24 -26.97 12.64
N ASN A 572 23.50 -27.84 11.95
CA ASN A 572 22.63 -28.85 12.56
C ASN A 572 23.46 -30.06 13.03
N ASP A 573 23.40 -30.34 14.33
CA ASP A 573 24.09 -31.43 15.03
C ASP A 573 25.60 -31.59 14.69
N VAL A 574 26.30 -30.46 14.56
CA VAL A 574 27.71 -30.47 14.14
C VAL A 574 28.66 -30.77 15.30
N PHE A 575 28.26 -30.44 16.53
CA PHE A 575 29.09 -30.66 17.71
C PHE A 575 28.83 -32.03 18.32
N ALA A 576 29.89 -32.74 18.67
CA ALA A 576 29.78 -33.95 19.46
C ALA A 576 29.15 -33.68 20.85
N SER A 577 28.63 -34.75 21.46
CA SER A 577 28.00 -34.71 22.79
C SER A 577 28.96 -34.11 23.82
N ASP A 578 28.50 -33.13 24.59
CA ASP A 578 29.29 -32.43 25.62
C ASP A 578 30.62 -31.85 25.12
N LYS A 579 30.72 -31.59 23.81
CA LYS A 579 31.87 -30.94 23.17
C LYS A 579 31.45 -29.66 22.44
N TRP A 580 32.43 -28.79 22.23
CA TRP A 580 32.28 -27.50 21.56
C TRP A 580 33.33 -27.24 20.48
N GLU A 581 34.23 -28.21 20.21
CA GLU A 581 35.16 -28.12 19.08
C GLU A 581 34.40 -28.23 17.75
N LEU A 582 34.62 -27.26 16.86
CA LEU A 582 34.00 -27.24 15.53
C LEU A 582 34.82 -28.13 14.58
N PRO A 583 34.27 -29.23 14.03
CA PRO A 583 35.04 -30.22 13.27
C PRO A 583 35.26 -29.84 11.80
N LYS A 584 34.66 -28.75 11.33
CA LYS A 584 34.67 -28.33 9.92
C LYS A 584 34.78 -26.83 9.79
N LYS A 585 35.25 -26.38 8.62
CA LYS A 585 35.20 -24.98 8.21
C LYS A 585 33.75 -24.48 8.10
N LEU A 586 33.57 -23.19 8.33
CA LEU A 586 32.33 -22.46 8.19
C LEU A 586 32.01 -22.18 6.72
N PHE A 587 32.98 -21.69 5.94
CA PHE A 587 32.73 -21.27 4.55
C PHE A 587 33.25 -22.26 3.51
N ALA A 588 32.54 -22.31 2.39
CA ALA A 588 32.94 -23.01 1.17
C ALA A 588 33.07 -22.02 -0.01
N ASP A 589 33.59 -22.47 -1.16
CA ASP A 589 33.81 -21.60 -2.33
C ASP A 589 32.52 -20.96 -2.86
N LYS A 590 31.36 -21.60 -2.65
CA LYS A 590 30.04 -21.05 -2.98
C LYS A 590 29.70 -19.77 -2.19
N ASP A 591 30.29 -19.56 -1.02
CA ASP A 591 30.02 -18.41 -0.15
C ASP A 591 30.86 -17.17 -0.53
N SER A 592 31.73 -17.30 -1.55
CA SER A 592 32.70 -16.28 -1.96
C SER A 592 32.06 -14.93 -2.29
N VAL A 593 30.92 -14.91 -2.99
CA VAL A 593 30.22 -13.67 -3.36
C VAL A 593 29.68 -12.96 -2.12
N ALA A 594 29.00 -13.70 -1.23
CA ALA A 594 28.46 -13.14 0.02
C ALA A 594 29.58 -12.62 0.94
N LEU A 595 30.72 -13.30 0.99
CA LEU A 595 31.90 -12.86 1.73
C LEU A 595 32.52 -11.58 1.14
N LEU A 596 32.58 -11.47 -0.19
CA LEU A 596 33.07 -10.25 -0.84
C LEU A 596 32.18 -9.05 -0.47
N ILE A 597 30.86 -9.23 -0.52
CA ILE A 597 29.90 -8.18 -0.11
C ILE A 597 30.10 -7.82 1.36
N PHE A 598 30.27 -8.81 2.24
CA PHE A 598 30.58 -8.58 3.66
C PHE A 598 31.86 -7.75 3.83
N PHE A 599 32.89 -8.03 3.05
CA PHE A 599 34.13 -7.26 3.07
C PHE A 599 33.97 -5.84 2.54
N GLU A 600 33.23 -5.64 1.45
CA GLU A 600 32.87 -4.31 0.94
C GLU A 600 32.15 -3.48 2.01
N GLY A 601 31.18 -4.09 2.71
CA GLY A 601 30.48 -3.44 3.82
C GLY A 601 31.42 -3.07 4.97
N LEU A 602 32.38 -3.94 5.31
CA LEU A 602 33.39 -3.65 6.33
C LEU A 602 34.41 -2.59 5.90
N LEU A 603 34.60 -2.35 4.60
CA LEU A 603 35.41 -1.24 4.11
C LEU A 603 34.70 0.12 4.26
N ASP A 604 33.36 0.15 4.21
CA ASP A 604 32.61 1.39 4.43
C ASP A 604 32.55 1.75 5.93
N LYS A 605 33.36 2.73 6.31
CA LYS A 605 33.47 3.23 7.69
C LYS A 605 32.19 3.89 8.21
N LYS A 606 31.24 4.25 7.35
CA LYS A 606 29.97 4.88 7.74
C LYS A 606 28.92 3.88 8.21
N VAL A 607 29.00 2.63 7.73
CA VAL A 607 28.06 1.56 8.10
C VAL A 607 28.38 1.09 9.50
N ASP A 608 27.40 0.96 10.39
CA ASP A 608 27.64 0.40 11.72
C ASP A 608 27.93 -1.10 11.66
N PHE A 609 28.86 -1.59 12.48
CA PHE A 609 29.20 -3.02 12.55
C PHE A 609 29.11 -3.56 13.98
N ALA A 610 28.33 -4.62 14.17
CA ALA A 610 28.15 -5.30 15.45
C ALA A 610 28.25 -6.82 15.31
N ILE A 611 28.77 -7.47 16.35
CA ILE A 611 28.79 -8.92 16.50
C ILE A 611 28.03 -9.23 17.79
N ILE A 612 27.10 -10.18 17.72
CA ILE A 612 26.27 -10.60 18.84
C ILE A 612 26.40 -12.12 18.99
N GLY A 613 27.02 -12.55 20.10
CA GLY A 613 27.10 -13.96 20.49
C GLY A 613 26.04 -14.30 21.53
N ARG A 614 25.28 -15.37 21.32
CA ARG A 614 24.29 -15.88 22.28
C ARG A 614 24.48 -17.38 22.53
N GLY A 615 24.70 -17.75 23.79
CA GLY A 615 24.50 -19.10 24.29
C GLY A 615 23.04 -19.23 24.74
N GLN A 616 22.21 -19.84 23.91
CA GLN A 616 20.76 -19.85 24.13
C GLN A 616 20.29 -20.95 25.08
N GLY A 617 21.18 -21.88 25.44
CA GLY A 617 20.86 -23.02 26.30
C GLY A 617 19.96 -24.00 25.58
N ILE A 618 18.91 -24.47 26.26
CA ILE A 618 17.99 -25.47 25.71
C ILE A 618 17.09 -24.83 24.64
N GLY A 619 17.08 -25.44 23.47
CA GLY A 619 16.23 -25.05 22.35
C GLY A 619 14.81 -25.58 22.48
N ASN A 620 13.86 -24.85 21.91
CA ASN A 620 12.49 -25.28 21.66
C ASN A 620 12.15 -25.06 20.18
N TRP A 621 11.44 -26.00 19.56
CA TRP A 621 11.00 -25.86 18.17
C TRP A 621 9.67 -25.09 18.13
N ASN A 622 9.65 -23.91 17.51
CA ASN A 622 8.44 -23.09 17.41
C ASN A 622 7.59 -23.38 16.15
N GLY A 623 7.87 -24.45 15.41
CA GLY A 623 7.23 -24.75 14.13
C GLY A 623 8.06 -24.34 12.91
N THR A 624 8.92 -23.32 13.04
CA THR A 624 9.72 -22.78 11.93
C THR A 624 11.22 -22.78 12.21
N GLN A 625 11.64 -22.48 13.44
CA GLN A 625 13.04 -22.48 13.84
C GLN A 625 13.21 -22.88 15.31
N THR A 626 14.45 -23.22 15.68
CA THR A 626 14.83 -23.46 17.07
C THR A 626 15.01 -22.12 17.77
N VAL A 627 14.24 -21.90 18.83
CA VAL A 627 14.29 -20.69 19.68
C VAL A 627 14.65 -21.06 21.11
N LYS A 628 15.04 -20.09 21.92
CA LYS A 628 15.34 -20.34 23.34
C LYS A 628 14.09 -20.80 24.10
N ALA A 629 14.20 -21.89 24.85
CA ALA A 629 13.21 -22.27 25.85
C ALA A 629 13.37 -21.38 27.10
N TYR A 630 12.45 -20.45 27.33
CA TYR A 630 12.49 -19.57 28.51
C TYR A 630 12.14 -20.28 29.83
N LYS A 631 11.41 -21.39 29.75
CA LYS A 631 11.10 -22.28 30.87
C LYS A 631 11.45 -23.71 30.45
N PRO A 632 12.74 -24.08 30.40
CA PRO A 632 13.16 -25.38 29.91
C PRO A 632 12.87 -26.48 30.93
N GLU A 633 12.49 -27.66 30.44
CA GLU A 633 12.47 -28.90 31.22
C GLU A 633 13.71 -29.72 30.86
N GLU A 634 14.56 -30.02 31.84
CA GLU A 634 15.74 -30.85 31.64
C GLU A 634 15.39 -32.34 31.79
N LEU A 635 15.88 -33.14 30.85
CA LEU A 635 15.81 -34.59 30.90
C LEU A 635 17.12 -35.16 31.43
N ASP A 636 17.04 -36.10 32.39
CA ASP A 636 18.24 -36.78 32.88
C ASP A 636 18.87 -37.71 31.82
N ARG A 637 18.06 -38.22 30.88
CA ARG A 637 18.48 -39.09 29.77
C ARG A 637 17.49 -39.04 28.62
N TYR A 638 17.93 -39.43 27.43
CA TYR A 638 17.02 -39.65 26.30
C TYR A 638 15.96 -40.70 26.66
N PRO A 639 14.68 -40.49 26.29
CA PRO A 639 13.63 -41.47 26.56
C PRO A 639 13.83 -42.73 25.70
N GLY A 640 13.55 -43.90 26.27
CA GLY A 640 13.71 -45.18 25.56
C GLY A 640 15.16 -45.55 25.28
N GLU A 641 15.43 -46.09 24.09
CA GLU A 641 16.77 -46.50 23.68
C GLU A 641 17.59 -45.30 23.17
N ALA A 642 18.52 -44.83 24.00
CA ALA A 642 19.25 -43.58 23.76
C ALA A 642 19.99 -43.53 22.41
N ALA A 643 20.50 -44.65 21.91
CA ALA A 643 21.18 -44.72 20.61
C ALA A 643 20.24 -44.38 19.44
N ILE A 644 18.95 -44.70 19.56
CA ILE A 644 17.93 -44.42 18.57
C ILE A 644 17.35 -43.02 18.80
N THR A 645 16.90 -42.74 20.02
CA THR A 645 16.19 -41.50 20.35
C THR A 645 17.06 -40.26 20.21
N LYS A 646 18.37 -40.37 20.47
CA LYS A 646 19.32 -39.26 20.23
C LYS A 646 19.34 -38.82 18.77
N MET A 647 19.09 -39.75 17.85
CA MET A 647 19.07 -39.52 16.40
C MET A 647 17.67 -39.19 15.88
N ASP A 648 16.67 -39.05 16.75
CA ASP A 648 15.36 -38.55 16.33
C ASP A 648 15.46 -37.06 15.93
N SER A 649 14.82 -36.74 14.81
CA SER A 649 14.56 -35.39 14.32
C SER A 649 14.12 -34.42 15.42
N SER A 650 13.34 -34.90 16.40
CA SER A 650 12.82 -34.11 17.51
C SER A 650 13.92 -33.50 18.40
N PHE A 651 15.03 -34.21 18.61
CA PHE A 651 16.22 -33.77 19.35
C PHE A 651 17.28 -33.17 18.44
N LEU A 652 17.52 -33.76 17.26
CA LEU A 652 18.51 -33.30 16.29
C LEU A 652 18.33 -31.82 15.92
N ARG A 653 17.08 -31.42 15.64
CA ARG A 653 16.76 -30.02 15.27
C ARG A 653 17.03 -29.02 16.40
N LEU A 654 17.06 -29.47 17.65
CA LEU A 654 17.33 -28.62 18.81
C LEU A 654 18.84 -28.45 19.05
N ARG A 655 19.66 -29.40 18.61
CA ARG A 655 21.14 -29.31 18.60
C ARG A 655 21.60 -28.47 17.40
N LYS A 656 21.15 -27.22 17.35
CA LYS A 656 21.44 -26.27 16.27
C LYS A 656 22.42 -25.20 16.73
N SER A 657 23.36 -24.84 15.86
CA SER A 657 24.05 -23.56 15.93
C SER A 657 23.89 -22.82 14.60
N GLU A 658 24.00 -21.50 14.63
CA GLU A 658 23.81 -20.67 13.44
C GLU A 658 24.77 -19.48 13.44
N LEU A 659 25.28 -19.16 12.25
CA LEU A 659 26.00 -17.92 11.94
C LEU A 659 25.18 -17.16 10.90
N LEU A 660 24.69 -15.99 11.28
CA LEU A 660 23.87 -15.12 10.45
C LEU A 660 24.60 -13.79 10.23
N ILE A 661 24.73 -13.35 8.99
CA ILE A 661 25.23 -12.02 8.65
C ILE A 661 24.13 -11.24 7.94
N ASN A 662 23.59 -10.24 8.62
CA ASN A 662 22.65 -9.29 8.04
C ASN A 662 23.42 -8.07 7.55
N MET A 663 23.08 -7.61 6.34
CA MET A 663 23.76 -6.50 5.66
C MET A 663 22.72 -5.54 5.10
N ASP A 664 21.94 -4.97 6.02
CA ASP A 664 20.95 -3.96 5.70
C ASP A 664 21.60 -2.58 5.92
N ARG A 665 20.95 -1.70 6.70
CA ARG A 665 21.50 -0.38 7.10
C ARG A 665 22.74 -0.49 8.01
N ASN A 666 22.89 -1.62 8.67
CA ASN A 666 24.04 -1.98 9.48
C ASN A 666 24.46 -3.42 9.21
N ILE A 667 25.70 -3.72 9.56
CA ILE A 667 26.25 -5.07 9.48
C ILE A 667 26.13 -5.70 10.86
N VAL A 668 25.29 -6.72 10.97
CA VAL A 668 25.10 -7.45 12.23
C VAL A 668 25.40 -8.92 12.01
N VAL A 669 26.44 -9.40 12.69
CA VAL A 669 26.76 -10.82 12.79
C VAL A 669 26.08 -11.38 14.04
N ASN A 670 25.25 -12.40 13.89
CA ASN A 670 24.68 -13.14 15.01
C ASN A 670 25.24 -14.56 15.01
N VAL A 671 25.75 -15.00 16.17
CA VAL A 671 26.09 -16.40 16.41
C VAL A 671 25.23 -16.89 17.56
N ASN A 672 24.35 -17.86 17.28
CA ASN A 672 23.51 -18.47 18.30
C ASN A 672 23.79 -19.98 18.34
N SER A 673 23.82 -20.54 19.55
CA SER A 673 23.93 -21.98 19.74
C SER A 673 22.87 -22.47 20.72
N TYR A 674 22.32 -23.64 20.41
CA TYR A 674 21.28 -24.32 21.16
C TYR A 674 21.74 -25.74 21.51
N THR A 675 21.16 -26.25 22.59
CA THR A 675 21.33 -27.61 23.08
C THR A 675 19.96 -28.28 23.12
N ASP A 676 19.94 -29.61 23.10
CA ASP A 676 18.71 -30.37 23.34
C ASP A 676 18.42 -30.41 24.86
N PRO A 677 17.25 -30.91 25.31
CA PRO A 677 16.88 -30.84 26.71
C PRO A 677 17.61 -31.85 27.61
N VAL A 678 18.47 -32.72 27.07
CA VAL A 678 19.20 -33.69 27.90
C VAL A 678 20.32 -32.99 28.66
N ARG A 679 20.42 -33.27 29.97
CA ARG A 679 21.39 -32.59 30.84
C ARG A 679 22.83 -32.85 30.36
N SER A 680 23.55 -31.77 30.09
CA SER A 680 24.98 -31.84 29.76
C SER A 680 25.83 -32.28 30.94
N SER A 681 26.87 -33.04 30.63
CA SER A 681 27.86 -33.56 31.59
C SER A 681 29.17 -32.78 31.62
N ILE A 682 29.27 -31.62 30.94
CA ILE A 682 30.53 -30.86 30.84
C ILE A 682 31.17 -30.53 32.19
N ASP A 683 32.50 -30.56 32.21
CA ASP A 683 33.31 -30.12 33.33
C ASP A 683 33.68 -28.64 33.14
N ILE A 684 33.33 -27.83 34.14
CA ILE A 684 33.55 -26.38 34.12
C ILE A 684 34.67 -26.07 35.12
N SER A 685 35.85 -25.76 34.60
CA SER A 685 37.04 -25.47 35.40
C SER A 685 37.17 -24.00 35.81
N ASN A 686 36.50 -23.09 35.09
CA ASN A 686 36.58 -21.65 35.35
C ASN A 686 35.71 -21.26 36.57
N SER A 687 36.35 -20.67 37.60
CA SER A 687 35.71 -20.23 38.85
C SER A 687 34.69 -19.11 38.66
N ASP A 688 34.92 -18.21 37.69
CA ASP A 688 34.04 -17.07 37.42
C ASP A 688 32.73 -17.54 36.78
N ILE A 689 32.82 -18.50 35.85
CA ILE A 689 31.65 -19.15 35.24
C ILE A 689 30.87 -19.93 36.29
N SER A 690 31.56 -20.73 37.11
CA SER A 690 30.92 -21.49 38.20
C SER A 690 30.17 -20.58 39.19
N SER A 691 30.77 -19.44 39.55
CA SER A 691 30.14 -18.44 40.41
C SER A 691 28.93 -17.78 39.74
N ALA A 692 29.01 -17.49 38.45
CA ALA A 692 27.91 -16.92 37.68
C ALA A 692 26.74 -17.92 37.52
N MET A 693 27.03 -19.21 37.33
CA MET A 693 25.99 -20.26 37.28
C MET A 693 25.18 -20.30 38.57
N ALA A 694 25.86 -20.31 39.73
CA ALA A 694 25.19 -20.31 41.03
C ALA A 694 24.36 -19.02 41.26
N LYS A 695 24.92 -17.86 40.87
CA LYS A 695 24.25 -16.55 41.05
C LYS A 695 23.01 -16.37 40.17
N PHE A 696 23.06 -16.84 38.93
CA PHE A 696 22.01 -16.60 37.94
C PHE A 696 21.15 -17.83 37.62
N GLY A 697 21.43 -18.97 38.26
CA GLY A 697 20.70 -20.22 38.06
C GLY A 697 20.88 -20.80 36.65
N LEU A 698 22.10 -20.72 36.09
CA LEU A 698 22.40 -21.23 34.75
C LEU A 698 22.69 -22.72 34.79
N SER A 699 22.19 -23.46 33.80
CA SER A 699 22.49 -24.89 33.68
C SER A 699 23.79 -25.18 32.93
N LYS A 700 24.25 -26.44 32.98
CA LYS A 700 25.38 -26.88 32.15
C LYS A 700 25.07 -26.77 30.66
N ASN A 701 23.81 -26.93 30.26
CA ASN A 701 23.35 -26.74 28.88
C ASN A 701 23.48 -25.27 28.44
N ASP A 702 23.16 -24.31 29.32
CA ASP A 702 23.40 -22.88 29.06
C ASP A 702 24.88 -22.62 28.78
N ILE A 703 25.79 -23.16 29.61
CA ILE A 703 27.22 -22.96 29.46
C ILE A 703 27.80 -23.69 28.24
N LEU A 704 27.38 -24.93 27.95
CA LEU A 704 27.78 -25.66 26.75
C LEU A 704 27.43 -24.88 25.48
N SER A 705 26.22 -24.29 25.44
CA SER A 705 25.82 -23.45 24.32
C SER A 705 26.68 -22.19 24.17
N ALA A 706 27.17 -21.63 25.29
CA ALA A 706 28.07 -20.48 25.27
C ALA A 706 29.45 -20.84 24.71
N TYR A 707 30.01 -21.98 25.11
CA TYR A 707 31.27 -22.49 24.56
C TYR A 707 31.16 -22.77 23.05
N ARG A 708 30.07 -23.38 22.59
CA ARG A 708 29.83 -23.61 21.14
C ARG A 708 29.77 -22.31 20.36
N THR A 709 29.07 -21.31 20.88
CA THR A 709 29.02 -19.96 20.29
C THR A 709 30.41 -19.32 20.24
N HIS A 710 31.19 -19.45 21.30
CA HIS A 710 32.57 -18.97 21.34
C HIS A 710 33.44 -19.65 20.26
N SER A 711 33.38 -20.99 20.15
CA SER A 711 34.16 -21.73 19.14
C SER A 711 33.83 -21.33 17.71
N ILE A 712 32.55 -21.10 17.39
CA ILE A 712 32.15 -20.58 16.07
C ILE A 712 32.71 -19.19 15.83
N LEU A 713 32.69 -18.30 16.83
CA LEU A 713 33.25 -16.95 16.70
C LEU A 713 34.77 -16.98 16.46
N MET A 714 35.49 -17.90 17.10
CA MET A 714 36.94 -18.05 16.92
C MET A 714 37.29 -18.66 15.56
N GLU A 715 36.55 -19.66 15.10
CA GLU A 715 36.73 -20.18 13.73
C GLU A 715 36.37 -19.11 12.69
N PHE A 716 35.29 -18.37 12.91
CA PHE A 716 34.88 -17.28 12.03
C PHE A 716 35.98 -16.23 11.91
N LYS A 717 36.61 -15.85 13.02
CA LYS A 717 37.79 -14.96 13.03
C LYS A 717 38.94 -15.52 12.20
N SER A 718 39.28 -16.79 12.41
CA SER A 718 40.37 -17.47 11.70
C SER A 718 40.13 -17.43 10.19
N GLU A 719 38.93 -17.81 9.74
CA GLU A 719 38.58 -17.83 8.33
C GLU A 719 38.52 -16.45 7.71
N ILE A 720 37.93 -15.44 8.37
CA ILE A 720 37.89 -14.07 7.86
C ILE A 720 39.30 -13.50 7.65
N ASN A 721 40.23 -13.74 8.58
CA ASN A 721 41.60 -13.26 8.44
C ASN A 721 42.31 -13.84 7.21
N VAL A 722 42.01 -15.10 6.84
CA VAL A 722 42.57 -15.75 5.66
C VAL A 722 41.84 -15.29 4.39
N LEU A 723 40.51 -15.29 4.39
CA LEU A 723 39.68 -15.01 3.22
C LEU A 723 39.74 -13.54 2.80
N ALA A 724 39.89 -12.61 3.75
CA ALA A 724 40.11 -11.19 3.43
C ALA A 724 41.41 -11.00 2.62
N GLY A 725 42.49 -11.70 3.00
CA GLY A 725 43.75 -11.67 2.25
C GLY A 725 43.68 -12.35 0.87
N LYS A 726 42.72 -13.27 0.67
CA LYS A 726 42.48 -13.94 -0.62
C LYS A 726 41.69 -13.07 -1.58
N TYR A 727 40.67 -12.36 -1.09
CA TYR A 727 39.69 -11.65 -1.93
C TYR A 727 39.95 -10.15 -2.08
N LEU A 728 40.72 -9.52 -1.19
CA LEU A 728 41.00 -8.09 -1.22
C LEU A 728 42.47 -7.78 -1.46
N SER A 729 42.75 -6.52 -1.85
CA SER A 729 44.12 -6.00 -1.81
C SER A 729 44.65 -5.98 -0.37
N ARG A 730 45.99 -6.01 -0.21
CA ARG A 730 46.63 -6.07 1.11
C ARG A 730 46.19 -4.94 2.05
N GLU A 731 46.04 -3.72 1.53
CA GLU A 731 45.63 -2.55 2.31
C GLU A 731 44.16 -2.65 2.77
N GLN A 732 43.27 -3.08 1.87
CA GLN A 732 41.86 -3.30 2.17
C GLN A 732 41.68 -4.47 3.16
N ALA A 733 42.41 -5.57 2.95
CA ALA A 733 42.38 -6.73 3.84
C ALA A 733 42.77 -6.36 5.27
N SER A 734 43.85 -5.58 5.46
CA SER A 734 44.25 -5.08 6.78
C SER A 734 43.12 -4.28 7.45
N THR A 735 42.48 -3.39 6.69
CA THR A 735 41.38 -2.55 7.20
C THR A 735 40.20 -3.40 7.67
N VAL A 736 39.80 -4.39 6.87
CA VAL A 736 38.70 -5.32 7.19
C VAL A 736 39.04 -6.15 8.42
N ILE A 737 40.23 -6.76 8.45
CA ILE A 737 40.72 -7.60 9.55
C ILE A 737 40.76 -6.81 10.86
N ASP A 738 41.33 -5.61 10.86
CA ASP A 738 41.45 -4.78 12.06
C ASP A 738 40.08 -4.37 12.58
N ARG A 739 39.17 -3.96 11.69
CA ARG A 739 37.80 -3.59 12.04
C ARG A 739 37.04 -4.78 12.62
N PHE A 740 37.15 -5.95 12.00
CA PHE A 740 36.52 -7.19 12.46
C PHE A 740 37.02 -7.59 13.85
N ASN A 741 38.35 -7.70 14.01
CA ASN A 741 38.98 -8.12 15.26
C ASN A 741 38.71 -7.14 16.40
N LYS A 742 38.70 -5.84 16.14
CA LYS A 742 38.37 -4.82 17.14
C LYS A 742 36.95 -4.96 17.66
N GLN A 743 35.98 -5.30 16.81
CA GLN A 743 34.61 -5.51 17.24
C GLN A 743 34.45 -6.85 17.96
N LEU A 744 35.11 -7.90 17.47
CA LEU A 744 35.10 -9.21 18.11
C LEU A 744 35.66 -9.16 19.54
N ALA A 745 36.76 -8.42 19.76
CA ALA A 745 37.36 -8.25 21.08
C ALA A 745 36.42 -7.57 22.10
N LYS A 746 35.46 -6.75 21.64
CA LYS A 746 34.42 -6.13 22.49
C LYS A 746 33.21 -7.03 22.71
N THR A 747 33.10 -8.11 21.96
CA THR A 747 31.92 -8.99 21.98
C THR A 747 31.90 -9.79 23.28
N ARG A 748 30.70 -9.94 23.84
CA ARG A 748 30.43 -10.81 24.98
C ARG A 748 29.39 -11.85 24.55
N VAL A 749 29.53 -13.07 25.02
CA VAL A 749 28.54 -14.13 24.79
C VAL A 749 27.47 -14.01 25.85
N SER A 750 26.25 -13.65 25.44
CA SER A 750 25.10 -13.56 26.33
C SER A 750 24.56 -14.95 26.70
N VAL A 751 24.27 -15.16 27.98
CA VAL A 751 23.77 -16.44 28.53
C VAL A 751 22.78 -16.13 29.66
N GLY A 752 21.51 -16.47 29.46
CA GLY A 752 20.46 -16.18 30.44
C GLY A 752 20.38 -14.69 30.78
N ARG A 753 20.62 -14.34 32.05
CA ARG A 753 20.60 -12.95 32.57
C ARG A 753 21.98 -12.31 32.66
N THR A 754 23.03 -12.98 32.17
CA THR A 754 24.42 -12.51 32.24
C THR A 754 25.11 -12.62 30.88
N SER A 755 26.38 -12.21 30.81
CA SER A 755 27.23 -12.40 29.63
C SER A 755 28.68 -12.58 30.02
N PHE A 756 29.42 -13.38 29.25
CA PHE A 756 30.83 -13.69 29.46
C PHE A 756 31.70 -13.01 28.39
N LYS A 757 32.90 -12.57 28.77
CA LYS A 757 33.90 -12.14 27.78
C LYS A 757 34.41 -13.36 27.02
N LEU A 758 34.89 -13.17 25.79
CA LEU A 758 35.48 -14.27 25.03
C LEU A 758 36.67 -14.92 25.75
N SER A 759 37.51 -14.13 26.43
CA SER A 759 38.64 -14.62 27.23
C SER A 759 38.25 -15.45 28.46
N GLU A 760 37.00 -15.38 28.90
CA GLU A 760 36.50 -16.19 30.01
C GLU A 760 36.06 -17.60 29.51
N LEU A 761 35.86 -17.74 28.20
CA LEU A 761 35.40 -18.95 27.50
C LEU A 761 36.50 -19.63 26.66
N ASP A 762 37.73 -19.10 26.70
CA ASP A 762 38.92 -19.64 26.03
C ASP A 762 39.43 -20.95 26.67
#